data_AF-A0A2E5VH31-F1
#
_entry.id   AF-A0A2E5VH31-F1
#
_cell.length_a   1.000
_cell.length_b   1.000
_cell.length_c   1.000
_cell.angle_alpha   90.00
_cell.angle_beta   90.00
_cell.angle_gamma   90.00
#
_symmetry.space_group_name_H-M   'P 1'
#
loop_
_entity.id
_entity.type
_entity.pdbx_description
1 polymer ?
#
loop_
_entity_poly.entity_id
_entity_poly.type
_entity_poly.pdbx_seq_one_letter_code
_entity_poly.pdbx_strand_id
1 'polypeptide(L)'
;MRHTFYFLLTAVNQAVKPQDSMSKFVLIDHSLESLGGHNFEYAVHMLRAAEQVGYDVVLATNRNFRCGDRLPAHWSCYPLFQYNTYSRLSLYMGGQLWNPKVGFILPDQVRPVSRRPWWSRWWQMRIRKKGQQITDSFDQACHRLFQEQPLEAGDRVFVPTLSEFDLLGLSQYLRTDANSSVAHWFLQFHFDILAGREPDFEQQATRIDHLRRHFQDALSDLPDHRFSFYNTTERISQQYNRLRLAKFRELSYPVNQGFRPASDAACDEPPLKVALAGHFRREKGRQWLFKVVDQLWDDTLKVGRARLLIQGNPAKVRRLLPKRTRPARNGKPHTGGSPPPVSLVPHPLSTEKYLKFVREANIGLFLYDSDCYHSRCSGILVEMLSAGVPVIVPAGSWLAEQISESVSEYQHQLNDQLPLVASEKLTATQGQVTCCGFRQPFKVELAVPDRAKDLLISFAWHSPQTAGNYLRMVALQFDKSGSLLQTDSSIVGQRPENGRVPALVRLVQHTSVLQLNWSNAYHDSPIRIVDVDASFLGREEGQLVDPPISSVGLVFADPCQVPSLLREMVRHYSHYRKTAREFSDSWREIHSPQNVLMRMLEEADLLEKGPRNFSEVHHATAQLSQQKAVTVGPGCGDVA
;
A
#
# COMPACT_ATOMS: atom_id res chain seq x y z
N MET A 1 5.69 -38.11 5.35
CA MET A 1 5.99 -38.92 4.15
C MET A 1 5.77 -38.07 2.87
N ARG A 2 6.57 -37.01 2.71
CA ARG A 2 6.65 -36.13 1.51
C ARG A 2 8.03 -35.46 1.50
N HIS A 3 9.04 -36.19 1.04
CA HIS A 3 10.41 -35.69 0.87
C HIS A 3 11.15 -36.57 -0.16
N THR A 4 10.69 -36.54 -1.41
CA THR A 4 11.46 -37.13 -2.53
C THR A 4 10.94 -36.58 -3.85
N PHE A 5 11.36 -35.38 -4.26
CA PHE A 5 11.28 -34.92 -5.67
C PHE A 5 12.16 -33.69 -5.87
N TYR A 6 13.48 -33.84 -5.69
CA TYR A 6 14.48 -32.84 -6.11
C TYR A 6 15.85 -33.51 -6.24
N PHE A 7 16.00 -34.52 -7.10
CA PHE A 7 17.31 -35.02 -7.54
C PHE A 7 17.12 -35.91 -8.76
N LEU A 8 17.10 -35.31 -9.96
CA LEU A 8 17.37 -36.00 -11.23
C LEU A 8 17.45 -34.98 -12.38
N LEU A 9 18.55 -34.24 -12.43
CA LEU A 9 18.94 -33.47 -13.61
C LEU A 9 20.45 -33.19 -13.59
N THR A 10 21.26 -34.24 -13.68
CA THR A 10 22.67 -34.11 -14.07
C THR A 10 23.19 -35.45 -14.54
N ALA A 11 23.23 -35.66 -15.86
CA ALA A 11 24.30 -36.35 -16.59
C ALA A 11 23.82 -36.72 -18.01
N VAL A 12 23.91 -35.78 -18.96
CA VAL A 12 24.06 -36.11 -20.38
C VAL A 12 25.12 -35.17 -20.97
N ASN A 13 26.07 -35.79 -21.68
CA ASN A 13 27.31 -35.28 -22.23
C ASN A 13 27.26 -33.86 -22.85
N GLN A 14 28.20 -33.02 -22.40
CA GLN A 14 28.54 -31.73 -22.97
C GLN A 14 29.32 -31.90 -24.29
N ALA A 15 28.66 -31.66 -25.41
CA ALA A 15 29.32 -30.97 -26.50
C ALA A 15 29.47 -29.51 -26.06
N VAL A 16 30.69 -28.96 -26.06
CA VAL A 16 30.95 -27.55 -25.73
C VAL A 16 30.25 -26.69 -26.78
N LYS A 17 29.01 -26.28 -26.49
CA LYS A 17 28.39 -25.16 -27.18
C LYS A 17 29.29 -23.93 -26.96
N PRO A 18 29.50 -23.09 -27.98
CA PRO A 18 30.11 -21.78 -27.76
C PRO A 18 29.39 -21.12 -26.59
N GLN A 19 30.15 -20.43 -25.76
CA GLN A 19 29.68 -19.76 -24.55
C GLN A 19 28.52 -18.81 -24.96
N ASP A 20 27.28 -19.31 -24.90
CA ASP A 20 26.08 -18.57 -25.28
C ASP A 20 26.12 -17.27 -24.47
N SER A 21 26.06 -16.11 -25.14
CA SER A 21 26.09 -14.82 -24.46
C SER A 21 24.99 -14.85 -23.39
N MET A 22 25.37 -14.58 -22.14
CA MET A 22 24.37 -14.52 -21.07
C MET A 22 23.44 -13.36 -21.37
N SER A 23 22.14 -13.62 -21.41
CA SER A 23 21.14 -12.57 -21.60
C SER A 23 21.25 -11.52 -20.51
N LYS A 24 20.94 -10.28 -20.85
CA LYS A 24 21.03 -9.14 -19.94
C LYS A 24 19.69 -8.83 -19.29
N PHE A 25 19.75 -8.38 -18.05
CA PHE A 25 18.67 -7.72 -17.34
C PHE A 25 19.05 -6.26 -17.09
N VAL A 26 18.44 -5.36 -17.88
CA VAL A 26 18.70 -3.92 -17.83
C VAL A 26 17.62 -3.24 -16.99
N LEU A 27 18.00 -2.65 -15.85
CA LEU A 27 17.08 -1.87 -15.01
C LEU A 27 17.31 -0.37 -15.20
N ILE A 28 16.27 0.35 -15.63
CA ILE A 28 16.30 1.81 -15.85
C ILE A 28 15.52 2.52 -14.74
N ASP A 29 16.20 3.00 -13.70
CA ASP A 29 15.60 3.85 -12.66
C ASP A 29 16.18 5.26 -12.72
N HIS A 30 15.59 6.08 -13.57
CA HIS A 30 15.95 7.49 -13.73
C HIS A 30 15.54 8.37 -12.52
N SER A 31 14.83 7.82 -11.53
CA SER A 31 14.52 8.47 -10.25
C SER A 31 15.55 8.13 -9.15
N LEU A 32 16.52 7.27 -9.44
CA LEU A 32 17.62 6.95 -8.54
C LEU A 32 18.70 8.04 -8.62
N GLU A 33 18.68 8.99 -7.69
CA GLU A 33 19.63 10.14 -7.66
C GLU A 33 20.76 9.99 -6.62
N SER A 34 20.62 9.12 -5.63
CA SER A 34 21.59 8.96 -4.54
C SER A 34 21.61 7.53 -4.00
N LEU A 35 22.70 7.17 -3.31
CA LEU A 35 22.78 5.93 -2.56
C LEU A 35 21.80 5.92 -1.38
N GLY A 36 21.15 4.77 -1.17
CA GLY A 36 20.16 4.56 -0.12
C GLY A 36 18.77 5.11 -0.44
N GLY A 37 17.82 4.81 0.44
CA GLY A 37 16.40 5.09 0.22
C GLY A 37 15.73 4.06 -0.69
N HIS A 38 14.40 4.19 -0.85
CA HIS A 38 13.58 3.14 -1.44
C HIS A 38 13.94 2.80 -2.90
N ASN A 39 14.23 3.79 -3.75
CA ASN A 39 14.59 3.56 -5.16
C ASN A 39 15.89 2.74 -5.28
N PHE A 40 16.90 3.08 -4.46
CA PHE A 40 18.18 2.38 -4.48
C PHE A 40 18.03 0.92 -4.04
N GLU A 41 17.37 0.69 -2.90
CA GLU A 41 17.15 -0.67 -2.39
C GLU A 41 16.35 -1.50 -3.39
N TYR A 42 15.28 -0.95 -3.97
CA TYR A 42 14.49 -1.60 -4.99
C TYR A 42 15.37 -2.08 -6.16
N ALA A 43 16.16 -1.17 -6.76
CA ALA A 43 17.00 -1.48 -7.91
C ALA A 43 18.03 -2.57 -7.59
N VAL A 44 18.72 -2.45 -6.45
CA VAL A 44 19.71 -3.44 -6.00
C VAL A 44 19.08 -4.82 -5.77
N HIS A 45 17.88 -4.86 -5.18
CA HIS A 45 17.22 -6.13 -4.91
C HIS A 45 16.77 -6.84 -6.17
N MET A 46 16.21 -6.12 -7.14
CA MET A 46 15.79 -6.70 -8.41
C MET A 46 16.99 -7.17 -9.25
N LEU A 47 18.07 -6.38 -9.32
CA LEU A 47 19.27 -6.78 -10.05
C LEU A 47 19.97 -7.99 -9.42
N ARG A 48 20.06 -8.06 -8.08
CA ARG A 48 20.56 -9.27 -7.40
C ARG A 48 19.70 -10.50 -7.68
N ALA A 49 18.38 -10.35 -7.71
CA ALA A 49 17.50 -11.45 -8.07
C ALA A 49 17.74 -11.89 -9.52
N ALA A 50 17.96 -10.96 -10.45
CA ALA A 50 18.23 -11.27 -11.86
C ALA A 50 19.56 -11.98 -12.06
N GLU A 51 20.62 -11.49 -11.41
CA GLU A 51 21.94 -12.12 -11.40
C GLU A 51 21.88 -13.56 -10.86
N GLN A 52 21.12 -13.81 -9.79
CA GLN A 52 20.94 -15.16 -9.24
C GLN A 52 20.24 -16.15 -10.18
N VAL A 53 19.45 -15.62 -11.14
CA VAL A 53 18.80 -16.41 -12.19
C VAL A 53 19.67 -16.52 -13.45
N GLY A 54 20.88 -15.93 -13.43
CA GLY A 54 21.89 -16.07 -14.48
C GLY A 54 21.92 -14.94 -15.51
N TYR A 55 21.25 -13.82 -15.25
CA TYR A 55 21.34 -12.64 -16.11
C TYR A 55 22.64 -11.85 -15.85
N ASP A 56 23.23 -11.31 -16.92
CA ASP A 56 24.16 -10.19 -16.78
C ASP A 56 23.37 -8.91 -16.49
N VAL A 57 23.80 -8.10 -15.53
CA VAL A 57 22.95 -7.03 -14.96
C VAL A 57 23.50 -5.65 -15.26
N VAL A 58 22.60 -4.80 -15.77
CA VAL A 58 22.91 -3.41 -16.14
C VAL A 58 21.98 -2.47 -15.39
N LEU A 59 22.53 -1.42 -14.79
CA LEU A 59 21.78 -0.40 -14.06
C LEU A 59 21.92 0.95 -14.77
N ALA A 60 20.83 1.54 -15.23
CA ALA A 60 20.80 2.91 -15.73
C ALA A 60 20.06 3.83 -14.76
N THR A 61 20.66 4.98 -14.45
CA THR A 61 20.22 5.85 -13.34
C THR A 61 20.14 7.32 -13.73
N ASN A 62 19.71 8.17 -12.79
CA ASN A 62 19.83 9.60 -12.94
C ASN A 62 21.31 10.02 -13.03
N ARG A 63 21.62 11.04 -13.83
CA ARG A 63 22.98 11.60 -13.96
C ARG A 63 23.56 12.18 -12.67
N ASN A 64 22.70 12.45 -11.68
CA ASN A 64 23.13 12.90 -10.35
C ASN A 64 23.55 11.73 -9.45
N PHE A 65 23.20 10.49 -9.82
CA PHE A 65 23.66 9.30 -9.13
C PHE A 65 25.19 9.24 -9.20
N ARG A 66 25.80 8.86 -8.08
CA ARG A 66 27.22 8.62 -7.98
C ARG A 66 27.38 7.17 -7.59
N CYS A 67 27.77 6.36 -8.57
CA CYS A 67 28.19 4.99 -8.36
C CYS A 67 29.39 5.04 -7.39
N GLY A 68 29.14 4.73 -6.12
CA GLY A 68 30.20 4.54 -5.14
C GLY A 68 30.43 3.05 -4.91
N ASP A 69 31.23 2.69 -3.92
CA ASP A 69 31.63 1.30 -3.61
C ASP A 69 30.49 0.37 -3.12
N ARG A 70 29.23 0.80 -3.22
CA ARG A 70 28.06 0.05 -2.73
C ARG A 70 27.43 -0.86 -3.78
N LEU A 71 27.71 -0.66 -5.06
CA LEU A 71 27.31 -1.58 -6.11
C LEU A 71 28.44 -2.61 -6.32
N PRO A 72 28.12 -3.89 -6.62
CA PRO A 72 29.13 -4.86 -7.00
C PRO A 72 29.97 -4.35 -8.19
N ALA A 73 31.28 -4.56 -8.13
CA ALA A 73 32.22 -3.99 -9.09
C ALA A 73 32.00 -4.49 -10.54
N HIS A 74 31.38 -5.66 -10.70
CA HIS A 74 31.08 -6.24 -11.99
C HIS A 74 29.74 -5.77 -12.58
N TRP A 75 28.95 -4.98 -11.85
CA TRP A 75 27.72 -4.39 -12.38
C TRP A 75 28.04 -3.17 -13.24
N SER A 76 27.49 -3.14 -14.45
CA SER A 76 27.60 -1.97 -15.33
C SER A 76 26.58 -0.90 -14.91
N CYS A 77 27.04 0.31 -14.58
CA CYS A 77 26.19 1.40 -14.10
C CYS A 77 26.31 2.66 -14.98
N TYR A 78 25.18 3.13 -15.52
CA TYR A 78 25.09 4.23 -16.48
C TYR A 78 24.26 5.41 -15.95
N PRO A 79 24.87 6.47 -15.37
CA PRO A 79 24.16 7.65 -14.87
C PRO A 79 23.83 8.63 -16.01
N LEU A 80 22.81 8.30 -16.82
CA LEU A 80 22.52 9.00 -18.09
C LEU A 80 21.33 9.96 -18.04
N PHE A 81 20.33 9.68 -17.21
CA PHE A 81 19.03 10.36 -17.27
C PHE A 81 19.03 11.69 -16.53
N GLN A 82 18.55 12.77 -17.16
CA GLN A 82 18.58 14.11 -16.54
C GLN A 82 17.44 14.36 -15.56
N TYR A 83 16.24 13.85 -15.86
CA TYR A 83 15.03 14.12 -15.10
C TYR A 83 14.64 12.89 -14.28
N ASN A 84 13.82 13.11 -13.25
CA ASN A 84 13.17 12.06 -12.47
C ASN A 84 11.66 12.05 -12.77
N THR A 85 10.99 10.96 -12.41
CA THR A 85 9.55 10.76 -12.67
C THR A 85 8.65 11.73 -11.90
N TYR A 86 9.14 12.27 -10.79
CA TYR A 86 8.38 13.08 -9.83
C TYR A 86 8.20 14.55 -10.26
N SER A 87 8.23 14.82 -11.56
CA SER A 87 7.96 16.15 -12.10
C SER A 87 6.54 16.60 -11.70
N ARG A 88 6.42 17.78 -11.10
CA ARG A 88 5.10 18.39 -10.79
C ARG A 88 4.23 18.65 -12.02
N LEU A 89 4.81 18.53 -13.21
CA LEU A 89 4.12 18.75 -14.48
C LEU A 89 3.51 17.47 -15.04
N SER A 90 3.84 16.29 -14.48
CA SER A 90 3.13 15.07 -14.84
C SER A 90 1.67 15.15 -14.37
N LEU A 91 0.78 14.60 -15.17
CA LEU A 91 -0.63 14.42 -14.87
C LEU A 91 -0.82 13.65 -13.55
N TYR A 92 0.16 12.81 -13.20
CA TYR A 92 0.19 12.00 -11.98
C TYR A 92 0.45 12.82 -10.70
N MET A 93 1.42 13.74 -10.72
CA MET A 93 1.76 14.55 -9.54
C MET A 93 0.87 15.79 -9.38
N GLY A 94 0.28 16.29 -10.49
CA GLY A 94 -0.63 17.44 -10.47
C GLY A 94 -1.93 17.20 -9.70
N GLY A 95 -2.32 15.94 -9.46
CA GLY A 95 -3.53 15.57 -8.70
C GLY A 95 -3.50 15.99 -7.23
N GLN A 96 -2.33 16.14 -6.59
CA GLN A 96 -2.26 16.65 -5.21
C GLN A 96 -2.41 18.18 -5.12
N LEU A 97 -2.29 18.90 -6.24
CA LEU A 97 -2.68 20.31 -6.35
C LEU A 97 -4.14 20.48 -6.78
N TRP A 98 -4.92 19.40 -6.83
CA TRP A 98 -6.36 19.47 -6.97
C TRP A 98 -6.95 20.06 -5.69
N ASN A 99 -6.93 21.39 -5.61
CA ASN A 99 -7.77 22.12 -4.69
C ASN A 99 -9.18 22.13 -5.30
N PRO A 100 -10.18 21.47 -4.70
CA PRO A 100 -11.54 21.45 -5.27
C PRO A 100 -12.13 22.86 -5.43
N LYS A 101 -11.61 23.88 -4.72
CA LYS A 101 -12.01 25.28 -4.90
C LYS A 101 -11.31 26.00 -6.05
N VAL A 102 -10.14 25.55 -6.48
CA VAL A 102 -9.35 26.23 -7.53
C VAL A 102 -9.40 25.46 -8.85
N GLY A 103 -9.63 24.14 -8.79
CA GLY A 103 -9.57 23.26 -9.94
C GLY A 103 -8.18 23.26 -10.54
N PHE A 104 -7.61 22.08 -10.75
CA PHE A 104 -6.78 22.02 -11.94
C PHE A 104 -7.74 22.10 -13.12
N ILE A 105 -7.75 23.26 -13.79
CA ILE A 105 -8.43 23.43 -15.06
C ILE A 105 -7.72 22.48 -16.03
N LEU A 106 -8.19 21.23 -16.11
CA LEU A 106 -8.11 20.53 -17.38
C LEU A 106 -8.83 21.45 -18.38
N PRO A 107 -8.18 21.86 -19.49
CA PRO A 107 -8.64 22.97 -20.32
C PRO A 107 -9.98 22.80 -21.01
N ASP A 108 -10.80 21.79 -20.71
CA ASP A 108 -12.04 21.55 -21.45
C ASP A 108 -13.31 21.53 -20.60
N GLN A 109 -13.23 21.48 -19.27
CA GLN A 109 -14.44 21.30 -18.48
C GLN A 109 -14.69 22.44 -17.50
N VAL A 110 -15.85 23.07 -17.71
CA VAL A 110 -16.67 23.82 -16.74
C VAL A 110 -16.46 25.34 -16.59
N ARG A 111 -15.81 26.07 -17.52
CA ARG A 111 -16.06 27.54 -17.61
C ARG A 111 -16.20 28.04 -19.04
N PRO A 112 -17.25 28.85 -19.35
CA PRO A 112 -17.42 29.46 -20.67
C PRO A 112 -16.15 30.22 -21.07
N VAL A 113 -15.77 30.07 -22.34
CA VAL A 113 -14.50 30.48 -22.96
C VAL A 113 -14.17 31.97 -22.79
N SER A 114 -15.14 32.81 -22.42
CA SER A 114 -15.03 34.27 -22.47
C SER A 114 -14.10 34.92 -21.43
N ARG A 115 -13.59 34.20 -20.42
CA ARG A 115 -12.66 34.78 -19.41
C ARG A 115 -11.59 33.82 -18.89
N ARG A 116 -10.86 33.13 -19.78
CA ARG A 116 -9.64 32.43 -19.35
C ARG A 116 -8.51 33.44 -19.09
N PRO A 117 -7.91 33.46 -17.89
CA PRO A 117 -6.78 34.34 -17.62
C PRO A 117 -5.61 34.03 -18.56
N TRP A 118 -4.96 35.06 -19.11
CA TRP A 118 -3.80 34.92 -20.02
C TRP A 118 -2.67 34.05 -19.44
N TRP A 119 -2.50 34.01 -18.12
CA TRP A 119 -1.48 33.20 -17.45
C TRP A 119 -1.70 31.69 -17.63
N SER A 120 -2.93 31.23 -17.87
CA SER A 120 -3.20 29.79 -18.07
C SER A 120 -2.61 29.28 -19.39
N ARG A 121 -2.64 30.12 -20.45
CA ARG A 121 -2.00 29.81 -21.74
C ARG A 121 -0.48 29.74 -21.58
N TRP A 122 0.11 30.70 -20.87
CA TRP A 122 1.54 30.69 -20.56
C TRP A 122 1.95 29.44 -19.78
N TRP A 123 1.14 29.05 -18.79
CA TRP A 123 1.39 27.86 -18.00
C TRP A 123 1.29 26.56 -18.82
N GLN A 124 0.30 26.46 -19.71
CA GLN A 124 0.17 25.34 -20.66
C GLN A 124 1.36 25.27 -21.63
N MET A 125 1.82 26.39 -22.17
CA MET A 125 3.02 26.43 -23.00
C MET A 125 4.25 25.96 -22.23
N ARG A 126 4.39 26.36 -20.96
CA ARG A 126 5.48 25.91 -20.09
C ARG A 126 5.41 24.40 -19.82
N ILE A 127 4.22 23.85 -19.56
CA ILE A 127 4.03 22.39 -19.41
C ILE A 127 4.44 21.68 -20.68
N ARG A 128 3.92 22.09 -21.84
CA ARG A 128 4.25 21.46 -23.13
C ARG A 128 5.75 21.49 -23.41
N LYS A 129 6.38 22.66 -23.29
CA LYS A 129 7.83 22.82 -23.49
C LYS A 129 8.62 21.94 -22.53
N LYS A 130 8.22 21.89 -21.26
CA LYS A 130 8.95 21.09 -20.27
C LYS A 130 8.70 19.58 -20.42
N GLY A 131 7.49 19.19 -20.80
CA GLY A 131 7.13 17.81 -21.16
C GLY A 131 7.98 17.33 -22.32
N GLN A 132 8.04 18.12 -23.41
CA GLN A 132 8.92 17.83 -24.56
C GLN A 132 10.38 17.66 -24.13
N GLN A 133 10.91 18.58 -23.30
CA GLN A 133 12.27 18.45 -22.78
C GLN A 133 12.51 17.18 -21.96
N ILE A 134 11.52 16.71 -21.21
CA ILE A 134 11.62 15.45 -20.45
C ILE A 134 11.65 14.27 -21.43
N THR A 135 10.70 14.25 -22.36
CA THR A 135 10.58 13.26 -23.43
C THR A 135 11.88 13.14 -24.25
N ASP A 136 12.36 14.24 -24.83
CA ASP A 136 13.59 14.27 -25.64
C ASP A 136 14.82 13.82 -24.83
N SER A 137 14.89 14.21 -23.55
CA SER A 137 16.01 13.83 -22.70
C SER A 137 15.99 12.35 -22.32
N PHE A 138 14.80 11.74 -22.22
CA PHE A 138 14.66 10.32 -21.92
C PHE A 138 15.06 9.49 -23.14
N ASP A 139 14.56 9.86 -24.32
CA ASP A 139 14.93 9.29 -25.62
C ASP A 139 16.46 9.27 -25.83
N GLN A 140 17.11 10.43 -25.72
CA GLN A 140 18.57 10.57 -25.85
C GLN A 140 19.36 9.76 -24.81
N ALA A 141 18.80 9.53 -23.62
CA ALA A 141 19.45 8.70 -22.61
C ALA A 141 19.36 7.21 -22.96
N CYS A 142 18.22 6.75 -23.50
CA CYS A 142 18.07 5.39 -24.02
C CYS A 142 19.01 5.13 -25.20
N HIS A 143 19.10 6.03 -26.18
CA HIS A 143 20.05 5.89 -27.29
C HIS A 143 21.49 5.71 -26.81
N ARG A 144 21.93 6.54 -25.86
CA ARG A 144 23.29 6.40 -25.30
C ARG A 144 23.48 5.11 -24.51
N LEU A 145 22.47 4.68 -23.75
CA LEU A 145 22.53 3.43 -23.00
C LEU A 145 22.71 2.24 -23.93
N PHE A 146 21.86 2.11 -24.94
CA PHE A 146 21.83 0.94 -25.81
C PHE A 146 22.85 0.99 -26.96
N GLN A 147 23.48 2.14 -27.21
CA GLN A 147 24.73 2.21 -27.98
C GLN A 147 25.88 1.51 -27.24
N GLU A 148 25.98 1.73 -25.93
CA GLU A 148 27.00 1.11 -25.07
C GLU A 148 26.64 -0.34 -24.69
N GLN A 149 25.34 -0.65 -24.63
CA GLN A 149 24.80 -1.95 -24.25
C GLN A 149 23.79 -2.44 -25.30
N PRO A 150 24.24 -2.85 -26.50
CA PRO A 150 23.35 -3.26 -27.58
C PRO A 150 22.39 -4.37 -27.14
N LEU A 151 21.11 -4.26 -27.46
CA LEU A 151 20.11 -5.26 -27.06
C LEU A 151 20.23 -6.53 -27.92
N GLU A 152 20.17 -7.68 -27.26
CA GLU A 152 20.20 -9.01 -27.87
C GLU A 152 18.91 -9.80 -27.57
N ALA A 153 18.66 -10.83 -28.38
CA ALA A 153 17.49 -11.69 -28.18
C ALA A 153 17.56 -12.37 -26.81
N GLY A 154 16.48 -12.24 -26.03
CA GLY A 154 16.39 -12.77 -24.66
C GLY A 154 16.68 -11.74 -23.57
N ASP A 155 17.19 -10.56 -23.94
CA ASP A 155 17.37 -9.45 -23.02
C ASP A 155 16.02 -8.97 -22.45
N ARG A 156 16.06 -8.58 -21.18
CA ARG A 156 14.92 -8.09 -20.41
C ARG A 156 15.23 -6.67 -19.94
N VAL A 157 14.36 -5.71 -20.28
CA VAL A 157 14.51 -4.32 -19.86
C VAL A 157 13.40 -3.95 -18.90
N PHE A 158 13.74 -3.61 -17.66
CA PHE A 158 12.79 -3.22 -16.62
C PHE A 158 12.89 -1.73 -16.29
N VAL A 159 11.77 -1.04 -16.40
CA VAL A 159 11.63 0.36 -15.97
C VAL A 159 10.67 0.40 -14.78
N PRO A 160 11.18 0.35 -13.53
CA PRO A 160 10.34 0.21 -12.34
C PRO A 160 9.46 1.43 -12.09
N THR A 161 9.81 2.61 -12.59
CA THR A 161 9.02 3.82 -12.36
C THR A 161 8.94 4.66 -13.63
N LEU A 162 7.72 4.81 -14.16
CA LEU A 162 7.43 5.62 -15.35
C LEU A 162 6.35 6.66 -15.11
N SER A 163 6.52 7.82 -15.75
CA SER A 163 5.45 8.79 -16.02
C SER A 163 4.98 8.68 -17.47
N GLU A 164 3.96 9.46 -17.84
CA GLU A 164 3.45 9.53 -19.21
C GLU A 164 4.47 10.18 -20.16
N PHE A 165 5.29 11.12 -19.66
CA PHE A 165 6.34 11.75 -20.46
C PHE A 165 7.51 10.81 -20.69
N ASP A 166 7.82 9.97 -19.70
CA ASP A 166 8.88 8.96 -19.81
C ASP A 166 8.46 7.88 -20.82
N LEU A 167 7.19 7.46 -20.81
CA LEU A 167 6.66 6.54 -21.82
C LEU A 167 6.73 7.12 -23.24
N LEU A 168 6.43 8.41 -23.43
CA LEU A 168 6.57 9.08 -24.72
C LEU A 168 8.03 9.18 -25.17
N GLY A 169 8.96 9.41 -24.24
CA GLY A 169 10.39 9.45 -24.55
C GLY A 169 10.92 8.06 -24.92
N LEU A 170 10.49 7.04 -24.16
CA LEU A 170 10.80 5.66 -24.48
C LEU A 170 10.26 5.27 -25.86
N SER A 171 9.01 5.63 -26.20
CA SER A 171 8.46 5.28 -27.51
C SER A 171 9.13 5.99 -28.69
N GLN A 172 9.73 7.16 -28.48
CA GLN A 172 10.58 7.79 -29.51
C GLN A 172 11.84 6.98 -29.78
N TYR A 173 12.53 6.53 -28.73
CA TYR A 173 13.70 5.66 -28.85
C TYR A 173 13.34 4.33 -29.54
N LEU A 174 12.28 3.66 -29.07
CA LEU A 174 11.89 2.35 -29.59
C LEU A 174 11.51 2.37 -31.08
N ARG A 175 10.99 3.49 -31.59
CA ARG A 175 10.66 3.64 -33.02
C ARG A 175 11.88 3.80 -33.91
N THR A 176 12.96 4.39 -33.38
CA THR A 176 14.14 4.71 -34.18
C THR A 176 15.20 3.62 -34.12
N ASP A 177 15.18 2.77 -33.08
CA ASP A 177 16.06 1.63 -32.91
C ASP A 177 15.35 0.31 -33.15
N ALA A 178 15.49 -0.26 -34.36
CA ALA A 178 14.87 -1.53 -34.74
C ALA A 178 15.32 -2.71 -33.85
N ASN A 179 16.54 -2.67 -33.30
CA ASN A 179 17.05 -3.73 -32.42
C ASN A 179 16.32 -3.75 -31.08
N SER A 180 15.68 -2.66 -30.67
CA SER A 180 14.94 -2.61 -29.40
C SER A 180 13.76 -3.59 -29.32
N SER A 181 13.27 -4.09 -30.46
CA SER A 181 12.20 -5.08 -30.55
C SER A 181 12.62 -6.49 -30.11
N VAL A 182 13.92 -6.79 -30.11
CA VAL A 182 14.43 -8.13 -29.75
C VAL A 182 14.39 -8.38 -28.24
N ALA A 183 14.29 -7.32 -27.43
CA ALA A 183 14.18 -7.41 -25.98
C ALA A 183 12.71 -7.46 -25.51
N HIS A 184 12.49 -7.81 -24.25
CA HIS A 184 11.18 -7.69 -23.60
C HIS A 184 11.18 -6.53 -22.60
N TRP A 185 10.18 -5.67 -22.69
CA TRP A 185 10.07 -4.45 -21.91
C TRP A 185 9.04 -4.58 -20.78
N PHE A 186 9.50 -4.46 -19.54
CA PHE A 186 8.67 -4.46 -18.34
C PHE A 186 8.52 -3.02 -17.86
N LEU A 187 7.29 -2.50 -17.83
CA LEU A 187 7.00 -1.09 -17.58
C LEU A 187 6.09 -0.97 -16.35
N GLN A 188 6.60 -0.39 -15.25
CA GLN A 188 5.83 -0.25 -14.01
C GLN A 188 5.45 1.22 -13.73
N PHE A 189 4.18 1.43 -13.35
CA PHE A 189 3.64 2.74 -12.98
C PHE A 189 3.11 2.74 -11.53
N HIS A 190 3.50 3.74 -10.75
CA HIS A 190 3.25 3.81 -9.30
C HIS A 190 2.09 4.73 -8.89
N PHE A 191 1.56 5.54 -9.80
CA PHE A 191 0.67 6.64 -9.45
C PHE A 191 -0.75 6.40 -9.93
N ASP A 192 -1.70 6.89 -9.14
CA ASP A 192 -3.10 6.92 -9.56
C ASP A 192 -3.26 7.82 -10.76
N ILE A 193 -4.07 7.36 -11.71
CA ILE A 193 -4.47 8.16 -12.86
C ILE A 193 -5.84 8.79 -12.66
N LEU A 194 -6.54 8.40 -11.59
CA LEU A 194 -7.83 8.92 -11.14
C LEU A 194 -7.74 9.36 -9.68
N ALA A 195 -8.48 10.40 -9.32
CA ALA A 195 -8.61 10.85 -7.94
C ALA A 195 -9.82 10.18 -7.26
N GLY A 196 -9.77 10.05 -5.94
CA GLY A 196 -10.87 9.50 -5.15
C GLY A 196 -10.97 7.97 -5.23
N ARG A 197 -12.18 7.46 -5.14
CA ARG A 197 -12.50 6.03 -5.14
C ARG A 197 -13.30 5.65 -6.38
N GLU A 198 -13.53 4.36 -6.60
CA GLU A 198 -14.13 3.89 -7.84
C GLU A 198 -15.47 4.56 -8.23
N PRO A 199 -16.39 4.86 -7.31
CA PRO A 199 -17.61 5.61 -7.66
C PRO A 199 -17.34 7.02 -8.22
N ASP A 200 -16.19 7.63 -7.94
CA ASP A 200 -15.78 8.95 -8.43
C ASP A 200 -15.13 8.89 -9.83
N PHE A 201 -14.84 7.69 -10.34
CA PHE A 201 -14.05 7.51 -11.56
C PHE A 201 -14.83 7.83 -12.83
N GLU A 202 -16.14 7.59 -12.84
CA GLU A 202 -16.99 7.88 -14.01
C GLU A 202 -16.99 9.37 -14.35
N GLN A 203 -16.97 10.23 -13.33
CA GLN A 203 -16.91 11.69 -13.47
C GLN A 203 -15.57 12.18 -14.06
N GLN A 204 -14.59 11.28 -14.20
CA GLN A 204 -13.25 11.57 -14.72
C GLN A 204 -13.01 10.93 -16.10
N ALA A 205 -14.06 10.52 -16.82
CA ALA A 205 -13.96 9.89 -18.14
C ALA A 205 -13.08 10.68 -19.13
N THR A 206 -13.21 12.00 -19.18
CA THR A 206 -12.39 12.85 -20.07
C THR A 206 -10.90 12.77 -19.76
N ARG A 207 -10.52 12.62 -18.48
CA ARG A 207 -9.12 12.42 -18.09
C ARG A 207 -8.60 11.08 -18.61
N ILE A 208 -9.41 10.03 -18.53
CA ILE A 208 -9.10 8.72 -19.11
C ILE A 208 -8.93 8.82 -20.63
N ASP A 209 -9.83 9.52 -21.33
CA ASP A 209 -9.72 9.67 -22.79
C ASP A 209 -8.46 10.43 -23.22
N HIS A 210 -8.03 11.41 -22.43
CA HIS A 210 -6.79 12.15 -22.67
C HIS A 210 -5.55 11.25 -22.48
N LEU A 211 -5.50 10.53 -21.36
CA LEU A 211 -4.41 9.58 -21.09
C LEU A 211 -4.39 8.43 -22.10
N ARG A 212 -5.56 7.93 -22.52
CA ARG A 212 -5.69 6.89 -23.54
C ARG A 212 -5.06 7.35 -24.84
N ARG A 213 -5.36 8.55 -25.32
CA ARG A 213 -4.73 9.08 -26.54
C ARG A 213 -3.21 9.14 -26.42
N HIS A 214 -2.69 9.66 -25.31
CA HIS A 214 -1.24 9.69 -25.10
C HIS A 214 -0.57 8.32 -25.10
N PHE A 215 -1.19 7.32 -24.46
CA PHE A 215 -0.66 5.95 -24.46
C PHE A 215 -0.83 5.29 -25.83
N GLN A 216 -1.94 5.53 -26.52
CA GLN A 216 -2.18 5.00 -27.85
C GLN A 216 -1.16 5.56 -28.86
N ASP A 217 -0.95 6.87 -28.86
CA ASP A 217 0.06 7.54 -29.69
C ASP A 217 1.49 7.03 -29.38
N ALA A 218 1.75 6.63 -28.13
CA ALA A 218 3.04 6.07 -27.74
C ALA A 218 3.24 4.61 -28.24
N LEU A 219 2.17 3.83 -28.33
CA LEU A 219 2.25 2.38 -28.56
C LEU A 219 1.83 1.94 -29.97
N SER A 220 1.09 2.76 -30.73
CA SER A 220 0.56 2.40 -32.05
C SER A 220 1.62 2.04 -33.07
N ASP A 221 2.80 2.65 -32.94
CA ASP A 221 3.91 2.52 -33.89
C ASP A 221 4.93 1.46 -33.46
N LEU A 222 4.62 0.66 -32.43
CA LEU A 222 5.51 -0.34 -31.83
C LEU A 222 4.89 -1.77 -31.85
N PRO A 223 4.37 -2.25 -33.00
CA PRO A 223 3.63 -3.52 -33.05
C PRO A 223 4.51 -4.75 -32.79
N ASP A 224 5.81 -4.66 -33.08
CA ASP A 224 6.75 -5.77 -32.95
C ASP A 224 7.42 -5.85 -31.56
N HIS A 225 7.19 -4.85 -30.71
CA HIS A 225 7.77 -4.78 -29.37
C HIS A 225 6.95 -5.60 -28.37
N ARG A 226 7.67 -6.29 -27.48
CA ARG A 226 7.06 -7.06 -26.39
C ARG A 226 7.00 -6.22 -25.12
N PHE A 227 5.79 -5.98 -24.63
CA PHE A 227 5.55 -5.21 -23.41
C PHE A 227 4.86 -6.03 -22.33
N SER A 228 5.20 -5.76 -21.08
CA SER A 228 4.42 -6.15 -19.90
C SER A 228 4.24 -4.95 -18.98
N PHE A 229 2.99 -4.62 -18.70
CA PHE A 229 2.61 -3.42 -17.96
C PHE A 229 2.22 -3.79 -16.54
N TYR A 230 2.84 -3.09 -15.58
CA TYR A 230 2.68 -3.35 -14.16
C TYR A 230 2.29 -2.10 -13.38
N ASN A 231 1.63 -2.33 -12.26
CA ASN A 231 1.37 -1.34 -11.24
C ASN A 231 1.69 -1.92 -9.86
N THR A 232 1.95 -1.08 -8.86
CA THR A 232 2.30 -1.57 -7.51
C THR A 232 1.16 -2.13 -6.70
N THR A 233 -0.08 -1.92 -7.13
CA THR A 233 -1.28 -2.43 -6.44
C THR A 233 -2.32 -2.80 -7.47
N GLU A 234 -3.16 -3.79 -7.14
CA GLU A 234 -4.30 -4.16 -7.99
C GLU A 234 -5.24 -2.98 -8.26
N ARG A 235 -5.44 -2.09 -7.27
CA ARG A 235 -6.29 -0.90 -7.42
C ARG A 235 -5.77 0.05 -8.49
N ILE A 236 -4.45 0.26 -8.58
CA ILE A 236 -3.87 1.08 -9.64
C ILE A 236 -3.97 0.35 -10.99
N SER A 237 -3.74 -0.97 -11.04
CA SER A 237 -3.96 -1.79 -12.24
C SER A 237 -5.37 -1.62 -12.79
N GLN A 238 -6.38 -1.67 -11.92
CA GLN A 238 -7.79 -1.46 -12.29
C GLN A 238 -8.01 -0.08 -12.93
N GLN A 239 -7.36 0.98 -12.44
CA GLN A 239 -7.44 2.30 -13.06
C GLN A 239 -6.82 2.32 -14.45
N TYR A 240 -5.60 1.81 -14.61
CA TYR A 240 -4.92 1.78 -15.91
C TYR A 240 -5.65 0.88 -16.92
N ASN A 241 -6.27 -0.21 -16.49
CA ASN A 241 -7.09 -1.06 -17.35
C ASN A 241 -8.33 -0.34 -17.93
N ARG A 242 -8.78 0.78 -17.34
CA ARG A 242 -9.82 1.65 -17.94
C ARG A 242 -9.35 2.37 -19.21
N LEU A 243 -8.04 2.42 -19.46
CA LEU A 243 -7.49 2.90 -20.73
C LEU A 243 -7.85 1.95 -21.88
N ARG A 244 -8.06 0.66 -21.63
CA ARG A 244 -8.37 -0.36 -22.67
C ARG A 244 -7.33 -0.43 -23.79
N LEU A 245 -6.05 -0.29 -23.44
CA LEU A 245 -4.94 -0.34 -24.40
C LEU A 245 -4.05 -1.57 -24.21
N ALA A 246 -3.86 -2.00 -22.96
CA ALA A 246 -3.10 -3.18 -22.59
C ALA A 246 -3.65 -3.72 -21.28
N LYS A 247 -3.23 -4.94 -20.92
CA LYS A 247 -3.50 -5.52 -19.62
C LYS A 247 -2.42 -5.09 -18.63
N PHE A 248 -2.80 -4.24 -17.68
CA PHE A 248 -2.00 -3.86 -16.52
C PHE A 248 -2.25 -4.83 -15.38
N ARG A 249 -1.17 -5.24 -14.70
CA ARG A 249 -1.20 -6.22 -13.61
C ARG A 249 -0.51 -5.68 -12.37
N GLU A 250 -0.94 -6.13 -11.20
CA GLU A 250 -0.17 -5.89 -9.99
C GLU A 250 1.18 -6.61 -10.05
N LEU A 251 2.24 -5.89 -9.71
CA LEU A 251 3.55 -6.41 -9.36
C LEU A 251 3.88 -5.96 -7.93
N SER A 252 4.01 -6.93 -7.04
CA SER A 252 4.28 -6.68 -5.62
C SER A 252 5.58 -5.89 -5.42
N TYR A 253 5.59 -5.03 -4.40
CA TYR A 253 6.74 -4.17 -4.12
C TYR A 253 7.89 -4.98 -3.49
N PRO A 254 9.05 -5.15 -4.15
CA PRO A 254 10.16 -5.94 -3.61
C PRO A 254 10.71 -5.29 -2.34
N VAL A 255 10.97 -6.11 -1.32
CA VAL A 255 11.43 -5.64 -0.02
C VAL A 255 12.79 -6.23 0.32
N ASN A 256 13.61 -5.48 1.07
CA ASN A 256 14.90 -5.97 1.52
C ASN A 256 14.71 -7.20 2.42
N GLN A 257 15.32 -8.33 2.06
CA GLN A 257 15.21 -9.58 2.83
C GLN A 257 15.77 -9.48 4.26
N GLY A 258 16.49 -8.40 4.59
CA GLY A 258 16.93 -8.06 5.93
C GLY A 258 15.81 -7.57 6.87
N PHE A 259 14.65 -7.17 6.33
CA PHE A 259 13.45 -6.93 7.13
C PHE A 259 12.86 -8.28 7.55
N ARG A 260 13.37 -8.77 8.69
CA ARG A 260 12.89 -9.96 9.37
C ARG A 260 12.54 -9.60 10.80
N PRO A 261 11.61 -10.34 11.43
CA PRO A 261 11.39 -10.26 12.87
C PRO A 261 12.71 -10.16 13.64
N ALA A 262 12.81 -9.16 14.53
CA ALA A 262 13.88 -9.15 15.50
C ALA A 262 13.81 -10.44 16.32
N SER A 263 14.97 -10.97 16.74
CA SER A 263 15.01 -12.06 17.71
C SER A 263 14.24 -11.67 18.97
N ASP A 264 13.75 -12.65 19.71
CA ASP A 264 12.94 -12.43 20.93
C ASP A 264 13.66 -11.59 21.99
N ALA A 265 14.98 -11.46 21.89
CA ALA A 265 15.80 -10.57 22.72
C ALA A 265 15.45 -9.07 22.61
N ALA A 266 14.74 -8.63 21.56
CA ALA A 266 14.17 -7.28 21.56
C ALA A 266 13.07 -7.22 22.64
N CYS A 267 13.37 -6.55 23.76
CA CYS A 267 12.51 -6.47 24.94
C CYS A 267 11.09 -6.04 24.59
N ASP A 268 10.11 -6.84 25.02
CA ASP A 268 8.70 -6.46 25.20
C ASP A 268 8.52 -5.43 26.33
N GLU A 269 9.62 -5.06 27.01
CA GLU A 269 9.59 -4.13 28.12
C GLU A 269 9.39 -2.68 27.65
N PRO A 270 8.53 -1.93 28.35
CA PRO A 270 8.33 -0.51 28.08
C PRO A 270 9.61 0.31 28.35
N PRO A 271 9.79 1.46 27.67
CA PRO A 271 8.84 2.06 26.73
C PRO A 271 8.87 1.40 25.34
N LEU A 272 7.70 0.97 24.86
CA LEU A 272 7.54 0.47 23.50
C LEU A 272 7.85 1.55 22.46
N LYS A 273 8.62 1.20 21.43
CA LYS A 273 9.04 2.11 20.34
C LYS A 273 7.97 2.19 19.26
N VAL A 274 7.27 3.31 19.19
CA VAL A 274 6.24 3.59 18.17
C VAL A 274 6.86 4.41 17.05
N ALA A 275 7.03 3.81 15.88
CA ALA A 275 7.73 4.43 14.75
C ALA A 275 6.75 5.06 13.76
N LEU A 276 6.96 6.34 13.46
CA LEU A 276 6.41 7.02 12.28
C LEU A 276 7.55 7.14 11.26
N ALA A 277 7.69 6.09 10.45
CA ALA A 277 8.76 5.96 9.48
C ALA A 277 8.48 6.74 8.17
N GLY A 278 9.56 7.12 7.49
CA GLY A 278 9.52 7.83 6.22
C GLY A 278 9.57 9.34 6.33
N HIS A 279 9.74 10.01 5.18
CA HIS A 279 9.67 11.46 5.14
C HIS A 279 8.28 11.96 5.51
N PHE A 280 8.16 12.77 6.56
CA PHE A 280 6.89 13.29 7.03
C PHE A 280 6.31 14.35 6.08
N ARG A 281 5.33 13.96 5.26
CA ARG A 281 4.64 14.77 4.24
C ARG A 281 3.19 15.06 4.65
N ARG A 282 2.47 15.90 3.89
CA ARG A 282 1.10 16.33 4.25
C ARG A 282 0.14 15.14 4.27
N GLU A 283 0.17 14.34 3.21
CA GLU A 283 -0.58 13.10 3.03
C GLU A 283 -0.19 12.00 4.02
N LYS A 284 0.91 12.16 4.76
CA LYS A 284 1.35 11.23 5.82
C LYS A 284 0.93 11.69 7.22
N GLY A 285 -0.13 12.49 7.31
CA GLY A 285 -0.76 12.86 8.58
C GLY A 285 -0.14 14.03 9.31
N ARG A 286 0.52 14.94 8.58
CA ARG A 286 1.20 16.09 9.18
C ARG A 286 0.30 16.92 10.10
N GLN A 287 -0.96 17.06 9.72
CA GLN A 287 -1.98 17.80 10.45
C GLN A 287 -2.41 17.12 11.77
N TRP A 288 -2.24 15.81 11.89
CA TRP A 288 -2.74 15.04 13.03
C TRP A 288 -1.71 14.82 14.13
N LEU A 289 -0.42 14.90 13.80
CA LEU A 289 0.68 14.64 14.73
C LEU A 289 0.57 15.44 16.02
N PHE A 290 0.22 16.74 15.93
CA PHE A 290 0.06 17.58 17.11
C PHE A 290 -0.95 17.00 18.10
N LYS A 291 -2.16 16.70 17.61
CA LYS A 291 -3.29 16.24 18.42
C LYS A 291 -3.01 14.85 19.01
N VAL A 292 -2.46 13.94 18.22
CA VAL A 292 -2.12 12.58 18.66
C VAL A 292 -1.07 12.62 19.77
N VAL A 293 0.01 13.39 19.60
CA VAL A 293 1.07 13.52 20.61
C VAL A 293 0.53 14.14 21.90
N ASP A 294 -0.33 15.16 21.79
CA ASP A 294 -0.90 15.85 22.94
C ASP A 294 -1.81 14.93 23.78
N GLN A 295 -2.64 14.13 23.11
CA GLN A 295 -3.58 13.20 23.77
C GLN A 295 -2.91 11.96 24.37
N LEU A 296 -1.71 11.59 23.91
CA LEU A 296 -0.92 10.48 24.44
C LEU A 296 0.06 10.89 25.54
N TRP A 297 0.22 12.20 25.77
CA TRP A 297 1.34 12.71 26.55
C TRP A 297 1.33 12.20 27.99
N ASP A 298 0.26 12.46 28.73
CA ASP A 298 0.27 12.32 30.19
C ASP A 298 0.20 10.86 30.67
N ASP A 299 -0.47 9.97 29.94
CA ASP A 299 -0.78 8.60 30.39
C ASP A 299 -0.06 7.49 29.60
N THR A 300 0.65 7.85 28.53
CA THR A 300 1.35 6.89 27.68
C THR A 300 2.83 7.27 27.50
N LEU A 301 3.11 8.48 27.03
CA LEU A 301 4.48 8.90 26.69
C LEU A 301 5.28 9.34 27.92
N LYS A 302 4.74 10.25 28.73
CA LYS A 302 5.43 10.83 29.89
C LYS A 302 5.71 9.78 30.98
N VAL A 303 4.78 8.85 31.18
CA VAL A 303 4.92 7.74 32.14
C VAL A 303 5.78 6.58 31.62
N GLY A 304 6.31 6.67 30.39
CA GLY A 304 7.25 5.70 29.86
C GLY A 304 6.62 4.37 29.42
N ARG A 305 5.32 4.31 29.11
CA ARG A 305 4.70 3.10 28.51
C ARG A 305 5.09 2.94 27.05
N ALA A 306 5.22 4.05 26.33
CA ALA A 306 5.69 4.09 24.97
C ALA A 306 6.56 5.33 24.71
N ARG A 307 7.32 5.29 23.61
CA ARG A 307 8.04 6.45 23.07
C ARG A 307 7.82 6.56 21.57
N LEU A 308 7.68 7.77 21.07
CA LEU A 308 7.51 8.04 19.64
C LEU A 308 8.86 8.25 18.96
N LEU A 309 9.11 7.54 17.86
CA LEU A 309 10.23 7.74 16.97
C LEU A 309 9.71 8.33 15.65
N ILE A 310 9.96 9.61 15.41
CA ILE A 310 9.41 10.29 14.22
C ILE A 310 10.54 10.54 13.22
N GLN A 311 10.50 9.86 12.09
CA GLN A 311 11.49 10.05 11.02
C GLN A 311 11.16 11.31 10.20
N GLY A 312 12.16 12.14 9.92
CA GLY A 312 11.97 13.34 9.11
C GLY A 312 13.06 14.39 9.29
N ASN A 313 12.80 15.61 8.82
CA ASN A 313 13.68 16.74 9.14
C ASN A 313 13.41 17.21 10.59
N PRO A 314 14.38 17.10 11.52
CA PRO A 314 14.11 17.34 12.95
C PRO A 314 13.57 18.75 13.23
N ALA A 315 14.08 19.77 12.53
CA ALA A 315 13.61 21.15 12.71
C ALA A 315 12.16 21.33 12.26
N LYS A 316 11.76 20.72 11.14
CA LYS A 316 10.37 20.76 10.65
C LYS A 316 9.44 19.99 11.56
N VAL A 317 9.80 18.76 11.95
CA VAL A 317 8.95 17.91 12.82
C VAL A 317 8.76 18.55 14.19
N ARG A 318 9.82 19.08 14.81
CA ARG A 318 9.75 19.76 16.12
C ARG A 318 8.75 20.93 16.15
N ARG A 319 8.56 21.63 15.02
CA ARG A 319 7.59 22.73 14.93
C ARG A 319 6.14 22.25 14.94
N LEU A 320 5.89 20.99 14.59
CA LEU A 320 4.57 20.37 14.56
C LEU A 320 4.16 19.78 15.92
N LEU A 321 5.12 19.62 16.84
CA LEU A 321 4.86 19.08 18.16
C LEU A 321 4.34 20.16 19.13
N PRO A 322 3.41 19.80 20.04
CA PRO A 322 3.01 20.65 21.15
C PRO A 322 4.22 21.17 21.94
N LYS A 323 4.19 22.42 22.40
CA LYS A 323 5.34 23.04 23.08
C LYS A 323 5.86 22.19 24.25
N ARG A 324 4.95 21.60 25.03
CA ARG A 324 5.25 20.75 26.20
C ARG A 324 5.93 19.41 25.87
N THR A 325 5.84 18.96 24.61
CA THR A 325 6.36 17.65 24.17
C THR A 325 7.60 17.77 23.28
N ARG A 326 8.07 18.99 23.01
CA ARG A 326 9.21 19.23 22.12
C ARG A 326 10.49 18.68 22.74
N PRO A 327 11.27 17.86 22.00
CA PRO A 327 12.60 17.48 22.46
C PRO A 327 13.52 18.71 22.57
N ALA A 328 14.50 18.60 23.46
CA ALA A 328 15.52 19.63 23.68
C ALA A 328 16.27 19.95 22.37
N ARG A 329 16.56 21.23 22.13
CA ARG A 329 17.09 21.70 20.84
C ARG A 329 18.51 21.20 20.53
N ASN A 330 19.29 20.88 21.55
CA ASN A 330 20.73 20.69 21.43
C ASN A 330 21.17 19.22 21.50
N GLY A 331 20.24 18.26 21.49
CA GLY A 331 20.58 16.84 21.57
C GLY A 331 21.44 16.47 22.80
N LYS A 332 21.55 17.36 23.80
CA LYS A 332 22.27 17.05 25.04
C LYS A 332 21.59 15.81 25.64
N PRO A 333 22.33 14.71 25.82
CA PRO A 333 21.76 13.50 26.39
C PRO A 333 21.06 13.86 27.69
N HIS A 334 19.86 13.33 27.91
CA HIS A 334 19.18 13.47 29.18
C HIS A 334 20.13 12.98 30.28
N THR A 335 20.38 13.83 31.27
CA THR A 335 21.33 13.59 32.37
C THR A 335 20.88 12.49 33.34
N GLY A 336 19.95 11.62 32.94
CA GLY A 336 19.33 10.57 33.76
C GLY A 336 19.13 9.22 33.06
N GLY A 337 19.88 8.92 31.98
CA GLY A 337 19.94 7.60 31.36
C GLY A 337 18.71 7.14 30.56
N SER A 338 17.50 7.62 30.89
CA SER A 338 16.27 7.23 30.19
C SER A 338 16.10 7.99 28.87
N PRO A 339 15.75 7.30 27.76
CA PRO A 339 15.51 7.93 26.47
C PRO A 339 14.28 8.85 26.49
N PRO A 340 14.26 9.94 25.69
CA PRO A 340 13.15 10.89 25.68
C PRO A 340 11.84 10.27 25.15
N PRO A 341 10.66 10.69 25.65
CA PRO A 341 9.36 10.19 25.18
C PRO A 341 9.09 10.44 23.69
N VAL A 342 9.72 11.45 23.09
CA VAL A 342 9.66 11.74 21.66
C VAL A 342 11.08 11.93 21.13
N SER A 343 11.47 11.07 20.18
CA SER A 343 12.76 11.11 19.49
C SER A 343 12.57 11.46 18.01
N LEU A 344 13.41 12.36 17.50
CA LEU A 344 13.41 12.73 16.09
C LEU A 344 14.53 11.99 15.38
N VAL A 345 14.17 11.19 14.39
CA VAL A 345 15.11 10.38 13.60
C VAL A 345 15.36 11.08 12.27
N PRO A 346 16.61 11.35 11.87
CA PRO A 346 16.89 12.03 10.61
C PRO A 346 16.42 11.20 9.40
N HIS A 347 16.10 11.89 8.31
CA HIS A 347 15.79 11.29 7.02
C HIS A 347 16.61 11.99 5.92
N PRO A 348 17.28 11.24 5.02
CA PRO A 348 17.31 9.77 4.96
C PRO A 348 18.25 9.14 6.03
N LEU A 349 18.08 7.84 6.29
CA LEU A 349 19.03 7.01 7.03
C LEU A 349 19.84 6.15 6.05
N SER A 350 21.03 5.69 6.45
CA SER A 350 21.70 4.62 5.71
C SER A 350 20.88 3.33 5.78
N THR A 351 21.05 2.43 4.81
CA THR A 351 20.37 1.13 4.75
C THR A 351 20.44 0.37 6.08
N GLU A 352 21.63 0.26 6.68
CA GLU A 352 21.85 -0.47 7.93
C GLU A 352 21.14 0.19 9.11
N LYS A 353 21.19 1.53 9.19
CA LYS A 353 20.49 2.31 10.22
C LYS A 353 18.98 2.24 10.04
N TYR A 354 18.49 2.19 8.80
CA TYR A 354 17.08 2.10 8.50
C TYR A 354 16.52 0.71 8.81
N LEU A 355 17.23 -0.35 8.40
CA LEU A 355 16.92 -1.73 8.77
C LEU A 355 16.85 -1.89 10.29
N LYS A 356 17.86 -1.37 11.01
CA LYS A 356 17.86 -1.36 12.47
C LYS A 356 16.67 -0.57 13.04
N PHE A 357 16.38 0.61 12.48
CA PHE A 357 15.26 1.45 12.91
C PHE A 357 13.91 0.74 12.78
N VAL A 358 13.65 0.06 11.67
CA VAL A 358 12.40 -0.69 11.46
C VAL A 358 12.35 -1.94 12.34
N ARG A 359 13.42 -2.74 12.39
CA ARG A 359 13.46 -3.98 13.19
C ARG A 359 13.35 -3.73 14.69
N GLU A 360 13.82 -2.58 15.16
CA GLU A 360 13.68 -2.18 16.55
C GLU A 360 12.32 -1.56 16.86
N ALA A 361 11.52 -1.16 15.87
CA ALA A 361 10.20 -0.62 16.11
C ALA A 361 9.31 -1.71 16.73
N ASN A 362 8.62 -1.36 17.82
CA ASN A 362 7.62 -2.23 18.41
C ASN A 362 6.28 -2.06 17.68
N ILE A 363 5.92 -0.83 17.31
CA ILE A 363 4.64 -0.50 16.66
C ILE A 363 4.91 0.44 15.49
N GLY A 364 4.32 0.16 14.32
CA GLY A 364 4.28 1.07 13.17
C GLY A 364 3.04 1.95 13.20
N LEU A 365 3.19 3.27 13.18
CA LEU A 365 2.05 4.21 13.17
C LEU A 365 1.97 4.99 11.86
N PHE A 366 0.88 4.77 11.12
CA PHE A 366 0.61 5.40 9.83
C PHE A 366 -0.56 6.39 9.95
N LEU A 367 -0.26 7.67 10.13
CA LEU A 367 -1.27 8.74 10.15
C LEU A 367 -1.74 9.16 8.74
N TYR A 368 -1.69 8.25 7.77
CA TYR A 368 -1.83 8.58 6.37
C TYR A 368 -3.24 9.10 6.04
N ASP A 369 -3.30 9.91 4.99
CA ASP A 369 -4.54 10.34 4.37
C ASP A 369 -5.10 9.18 3.54
N SER A 370 -6.27 8.66 3.94
CA SER A 370 -6.89 7.50 3.29
C SER A 370 -7.32 7.77 1.87
N ASP A 371 -7.60 9.03 1.49
CA ASP A 371 -7.95 9.37 0.11
C ASP A 371 -6.70 9.32 -0.79
N CYS A 372 -5.58 9.84 -0.30
CA CYS A 372 -4.31 9.78 -1.03
C CYS A 372 -3.75 8.35 -1.12
N TYR A 373 -4.03 7.52 -0.12
CA TYR A 373 -3.56 6.14 -0.04
C TYR A 373 -4.65 5.09 -0.28
N HIS A 374 -5.76 5.49 -0.93
CA HIS A 374 -6.82 4.55 -1.30
C HIS A 374 -6.27 3.41 -2.16
N SER A 375 -5.52 3.76 -3.20
CA SER A 375 -4.93 2.81 -4.15
C SER A 375 -3.40 2.72 -4.07
N ARG A 376 -2.72 3.63 -3.35
CA ARG A 376 -1.25 3.68 -3.33
C ARG A 376 -0.63 2.70 -2.36
N CYS A 377 0.40 2.02 -2.85
CA CYS A 377 1.30 1.22 -2.01
C CYS A 377 2.08 2.12 -1.05
N SER A 378 2.30 1.63 0.18
CA SER A 378 3.24 2.19 1.14
C SER A 378 4.40 1.22 1.33
N GLY A 379 5.55 1.46 0.69
CA GLY A 379 6.74 0.61 0.88
C GLY A 379 7.14 0.46 2.35
N ILE A 380 6.92 1.49 3.16
CA ILE A 380 7.18 1.46 4.62
C ILE A 380 6.25 0.48 5.35
N LEU A 381 4.99 0.37 4.90
CA LEU A 381 4.08 -0.63 5.45
C LEU A 381 4.58 -2.03 5.11
N VAL A 382 4.96 -2.25 3.84
CA VAL A 382 5.51 -3.52 3.37
C VAL A 382 6.72 -3.91 4.24
N GLU A 383 7.68 -3.00 4.43
CA GLU A 383 8.87 -3.21 5.25
C GLU A 383 8.56 -3.53 6.72
N MET A 384 7.61 -2.82 7.33
CA MET A 384 7.21 -3.06 8.73
C MET A 384 6.52 -4.41 8.92
N LEU A 385 5.57 -4.75 8.05
CA LEU A 385 4.89 -6.05 8.08
C LEU A 385 5.87 -7.20 7.80
N SER A 386 6.81 -7.03 6.86
CA SER A 386 7.89 -8.00 6.61
C SER A 386 8.78 -8.22 7.83
N ALA A 387 9.01 -7.16 8.62
CA ALA A 387 9.74 -7.22 9.88
C ALA A 387 8.90 -7.72 11.07
N GLY A 388 7.64 -8.12 10.87
CA GLY A 388 6.75 -8.57 11.94
C GLY A 388 6.39 -7.48 12.95
N VAL A 389 6.39 -6.21 12.51
CA VAL A 389 6.01 -5.07 13.33
C VAL A 389 4.51 -4.84 13.22
N PRO A 390 3.73 -4.90 14.31
CA PRO A 390 2.31 -4.60 14.26
C PRO A 390 2.05 -3.12 13.93
N VAL A 391 0.94 -2.85 13.24
CA VAL A 391 0.71 -1.53 12.61
C VAL A 391 -0.63 -0.91 12.99
N ILE A 392 -0.69 0.42 13.03
CA ILE A 392 -1.92 1.20 13.13
C ILE A 392 -2.09 2.01 11.84
N VAL A 393 -3.17 1.77 11.08
CA VAL A 393 -3.37 2.26 9.71
C VAL A 393 -4.75 2.89 9.50
N PRO A 394 -4.93 3.82 8.54
CA PRO A 394 -6.23 4.44 8.29
C PRO A 394 -7.14 3.49 7.50
N ALA A 395 -8.41 3.44 7.87
CA ALA A 395 -9.43 2.69 7.16
C ALA A 395 -9.68 3.22 5.73
N GLY A 396 -10.30 2.41 4.88
CA GLY A 396 -10.62 2.77 3.50
C GLY A 396 -9.39 3.17 2.66
N SER A 397 -8.23 2.61 3.01
CA SER A 397 -6.96 2.77 2.32
C SER A 397 -6.38 1.40 1.95
N TRP A 398 -5.49 1.37 0.98
CA TRP A 398 -4.74 0.16 0.63
C TRP A 398 -4.03 -0.43 1.86
N LEU A 399 -3.57 0.41 2.80
CA LEU A 399 -2.86 -0.04 4.00
C LEU A 399 -3.75 -0.92 4.90
N ALA A 400 -5.01 -0.54 5.09
CA ALA A 400 -5.95 -1.32 5.90
C ALA A 400 -6.36 -2.63 5.21
N GLU A 401 -6.47 -2.63 3.87
CA GLU A 401 -6.76 -3.83 3.09
C GLU A 401 -5.68 -4.92 3.26
N GLN A 402 -4.42 -4.54 3.55
CA GLN A 402 -3.34 -5.53 3.71
C GLN A 402 -3.45 -6.36 4.99
N ILE A 403 -4.20 -5.90 5.99
CA ILE A 403 -4.38 -6.61 7.26
C ILE A 403 -5.85 -7.01 7.51
N SER A 404 -6.78 -6.60 6.64
CA SER A 404 -8.22 -6.71 6.91
C SER A 404 -8.69 -8.16 7.05
N GLU A 405 -8.05 -9.09 6.33
CA GLU A 405 -8.42 -10.51 6.40
C GLU A 405 -8.03 -11.10 7.75
N SER A 406 -6.78 -10.91 8.20
CA SER A 406 -6.32 -11.35 9.52
C SER A 406 -7.14 -10.71 10.66
N VAL A 407 -7.51 -9.43 10.52
CA VAL A 407 -8.43 -8.76 11.46
C VAL A 407 -9.79 -9.46 11.50
N SER A 408 -10.35 -9.79 10.33
CA SER A 408 -11.68 -10.38 10.23
C SER A 408 -11.73 -11.82 10.76
N GLU A 409 -10.72 -12.63 10.43
CA GLU A 409 -10.56 -13.99 10.96
C GLU A 409 -10.47 -13.98 12.48
N TYR A 410 -9.65 -13.09 13.05
CA TYR A 410 -9.51 -12.97 14.49
C TYR A 410 -10.81 -12.54 15.18
N GLN A 411 -11.58 -11.61 14.59
CA GLN A 411 -12.86 -11.20 15.15
C GLN A 411 -13.92 -12.31 15.11
N HIS A 412 -13.90 -13.17 14.09
CA HIS A 412 -14.73 -14.39 14.10
C HIS A 412 -14.26 -15.37 15.18
N GLN A 413 -12.96 -15.57 15.34
CA GLN A 413 -12.44 -16.41 16.45
C GLN A 413 -12.88 -15.90 17.82
N LEU A 414 -12.92 -14.57 18.03
CA LEU A 414 -13.45 -14.00 19.27
C LEU A 414 -14.94 -14.32 19.47
N ASN A 415 -15.74 -14.31 18.40
CA ASN A 415 -17.15 -14.70 18.47
C ASN A 415 -17.33 -16.15 18.94
N ASP A 416 -16.41 -17.03 18.53
CA ASP A 416 -16.46 -18.45 18.85
C ASP A 416 -15.87 -18.78 20.23
N GLN A 417 -14.91 -17.97 20.70
CA GLN A 417 -14.19 -18.19 21.96
C GLN A 417 -14.83 -17.49 23.16
N LEU A 418 -15.47 -16.33 22.96
CA LEU A 418 -16.03 -15.55 24.07
C LEU A 418 -17.47 -16.01 24.40
N PRO A 419 -17.88 -15.97 25.68
CA PRO A 419 -19.23 -16.34 26.06
C PRO A 419 -20.28 -15.46 25.37
N LEU A 420 -21.19 -16.07 24.61
CA LEU A 420 -22.33 -15.38 24.01
C LEU A 420 -23.34 -15.02 25.10
N VAL A 421 -23.57 -13.73 25.32
CA VAL A 421 -24.53 -13.21 26.30
C VAL A 421 -25.93 -13.12 25.69
N ALA A 422 -26.01 -12.57 24.47
CA ALA A 422 -27.23 -12.51 23.69
C ALA A 422 -26.89 -12.37 22.21
N SER A 423 -27.84 -12.70 21.34
CA SER A 423 -27.75 -12.41 19.92
C SER A 423 -29.07 -11.85 19.39
N GLU A 424 -28.96 -10.97 18.40
CA GLU A 424 -30.10 -10.34 17.74
C GLU A 424 -29.89 -10.34 16.23
N LYS A 425 -30.92 -10.70 15.46
CA LYS A 425 -30.92 -10.54 14.01
C LYS A 425 -31.48 -9.18 13.65
N LEU A 426 -30.68 -8.36 12.98
CA LEU A 426 -31.09 -7.03 12.57
C LEU A 426 -31.76 -7.12 11.20
N THR A 427 -33.06 -7.41 11.21
CA THR A 427 -33.86 -7.47 9.98
C THR A 427 -34.43 -6.09 9.66
N ALA A 428 -34.04 -5.54 8.51
CA ALA A 428 -34.76 -4.44 7.88
C ALA A 428 -35.95 -4.97 7.06
N THR A 429 -36.82 -4.07 6.61
CA THR A 429 -37.91 -4.37 5.68
C THR A 429 -37.35 -5.14 4.48
N GLN A 430 -37.85 -6.37 4.23
CA GLN A 430 -37.38 -7.29 3.17
C GLN A 430 -36.05 -8.02 3.42
N GLY A 431 -35.53 -8.06 4.66
CA GLY A 431 -34.33 -8.86 5.01
C GLY A 431 -33.01 -8.25 4.54
N GLN A 432 -33.03 -6.98 4.12
CA GLN A 432 -31.89 -6.29 3.54
C GLN A 432 -31.76 -4.89 4.14
N VAL A 433 -30.55 -4.55 4.63
CA VAL A 433 -30.24 -3.22 5.13
C VAL A 433 -29.63 -2.39 4.02
N THR A 434 -30.21 -1.20 3.76
CA THR A 434 -29.67 -0.23 2.81
C THR A 434 -29.06 0.95 3.56
N CYS A 435 -27.76 1.14 3.39
CA CYS A 435 -26.95 2.19 4.00
C CYS A 435 -26.58 3.22 2.92
N CYS A 436 -27.22 4.38 2.95
CA CYS A 436 -26.89 5.51 2.07
C CYS A 436 -25.72 6.33 2.66
N GLY A 437 -25.44 7.52 2.13
CA GLY A 437 -24.42 8.40 2.69
C GLY A 437 -24.71 8.90 4.10
N PHE A 438 -23.70 9.53 4.73
CA PHE A 438 -23.73 9.96 6.13
C PHE A 438 -24.89 10.91 6.49
N ARG A 439 -25.54 11.53 5.51
CA ARG A 439 -26.71 12.40 5.71
C ARG A 439 -27.99 11.61 6.02
N GLN A 440 -28.06 10.35 5.60
CA GLN A 440 -29.20 9.46 5.78
C GLN A 440 -28.69 8.07 6.20
N PRO A 441 -28.05 7.95 7.37
CA PRO A 441 -27.57 6.66 7.84
C PRO A 441 -28.76 5.76 8.19
N PHE A 442 -28.59 4.44 7.98
CA PHE A 442 -29.48 3.45 8.58
C PHE A 442 -29.20 3.43 10.09
N LYS A 443 -30.26 3.45 10.90
CA LYS A 443 -30.16 3.53 12.36
C LYS A 443 -30.86 2.37 13.00
N VAL A 444 -30.23 1.75 14.00
CA VAL A 444 -30.89 0.83 14.92
C VAL A 444 -30.48 1.16 16.34
N GLU A 445 -31.37 0.90 17.27
CA GLU A 445 -31.13 1.00 18.71
C GLU A 445 -31.20 -0.41 19.29
N LEU A 446 -30.19 -0.78 20.08
CA LEU A 446 -30.07 -2.09 20.72
C LEU A 446 -29.98 -1.89 22.23
N ALA A 447 -30.79 -2.65 22.98
CA ALA A 447 -30.61 -2.76 24.42
C ALA A 447 -29.35 -3.60 24.68
N VAL A 448 -28.46 -3.10 25.54
CA VAL A 448 -27.23 -3.80 25.90
C VAL A 448 -27.55 -4.75 27.06
N PRO A 449 -27.42 -6.08 26.89
CA PRO A 449 -27.64 -7.04 27.95
C PRO A 449 -26.68 -6.83 29.11
N ASP A 450 -27.15 -7.12 30.33
CA ASP A 450 -26.27 -7.16 31.49
C ASP A 450 -25.11 -8.15 31.22
N ARG A 451 -23.89 -7.76 31.65
CA ARG A 451 -22.63 -8.51 31.45
C ARG A 451 -22.01 -8.46 30.05
N ALA A 452 -22.69 -7.90 29.04
CA ALA A 452 -22.06 -7.69 27.74
C ALA A 452 -20.85 -6.74 27.86
N LYS A 453 -19.74 -7.11 27.20
CA LYS A 453 -18.48 -6.34 27.18
C LYS A 453 -18.05 -5.93 25.79
N ASP A 454 -18.43 -6.70 24.78
CA ASP A 454 -18.30 -6.29 23.39
C ASP A 454 -19.59 -6.59 22.62
N LEU A 455 -19.74 -5.91 21.50
CA LEU A 455 -20.71 -6.24 20.46
C LEU A 455 -19.93 -6.55 19.18
N LEU A 456 -20.17 -7.74 18.63
CA LEU A 456 -19.72 -8.07 17.29
C LEU A 456 -20.91 -7.98 16.32
N ILE A 457 -20.82 -7.06 15.37
CA ILE A 457 -21.72 -7.03 14.22
C ILE A 457 -21.08 -7.85 13.10
N SER A 458 -21.83 -8.75 12.48
CA SER A 458 -21.40 -9.52 11.32
C SER A 458 -22.47 -9.45 10.24
N PHE A 459 -22.09 -9.30 8.98
CA PHE A 459 -23.05 -9.22 7.86
C PHE A 459 -22.45 -9.70 6.54
N ALA A 460 -23.28 -10.08 5.58
CA ALA A 460 -22.85 -10.37 4.22
C ALA A 460 -22.98 -9.13 3.32
N TRP A 461 -21.98 -8.90 2.47
CA TRP A 461 -21.96 -7.78 1.53
C TRP A 461 -22.76 -8.11 0.27
N HIS A 462 -23.85 -7.37 0.00
CA HIS A 462 -24.72 -7.68 -1.13
C HIS A 462 -24.47 -6.79 -2.36
N SER A 463 -24.38 -5.47 -2.23
CA SER A 463 -24.03 -4.57 -3.33
C SER A 463 -23.64 -3.17 -2.86
N PRO A 464 -22.92 -2.36 -3.67
CA PRO A 464 -22.23 -2.75 -4.91
C PRO A 464 -21.01 -3.63 -4.64
N GLN A 465 -20.66 -4.50 -5.59
CA GLN A 465 -19.51 -5.41 -5.50
C GLN A 465 -18.22 -4.77 -6.05
N THR A 466 -18.28 -3.50 -6.44
CA THR A 466 -17.14 -2.75 -6.99
C THR A 466 -16.25 -2.22 -5.87
N ALA A 467 -14.98 -1.97 -6.20
CA ALA A 467 -14.00 -1.43 -5.28
C ALA A 467 -14.42 -0.07 -4.72
N GLY A 468 -13.74 0.37 -3.66
CA GLY A 468 -13.89 1.74 -3.17
C GLY A 468 -15.19 2.03 -2.42
N ASN A 469 -16.06 1.04 -2.25
CA ASN A 469 -17.23 1.12 -1.38
C ASN A 469 -16.86 0.59 0.01
N TYR A 470 -17.09 1.40 1.03
CA TYR A 470 -16.80 1.04 2.41
C TYR A 470 -17.99 1.43 3.28
N LEU A 471 -18.32 0.56 4.23
CA LEU A 471 -19.37 0.82 5.20
C LEU A 471 -18.75 1.47 6.43
N ARG A 472 -19.22 2.66 6.80
CA ARG A 472 -18.94 3.27 8.09
C ARG A 472 -20.01 2.85 9.08
N MET A 473 -19.60 2.31 10.21
CA MET A 473 -20.44 2.09 11.37
C MET A 473 -20.02 3.07 12.47
N VAL A 474 -20.99 3.80 13.02
CA VAL A 474 -20.79 4.65 14.20
C VAL A 474 -21.66 4.12 15.32
N ALA A 475 -21.04 3.75 16.43
CA ALA A 475 -21.71 3.25 17.63
C ALA A 475 -21.71 4.33 18.71
N LEU A 476 -22.90 4.80 19.08
CA LEU A 476 -23.11 5.74 20.17
C LEU A 476 -23.58 4.96 21.40
N GLN A 477 -22.81 5.04 22.49
CA GLN A 477 -23.06 4.29 23.71
C GLN A 477 -23.71 5.19 24.76
N PHE A 478 -24.90 4.84 25.23
CA PHE A 478 -25.65 5.61 26.22
C PHE A 478 -25.85 4.83 27.51
N ASP A 479 -25.87 5.54 28.64
CA ASP A 479 -26.27 4.99 29.93
C ASP A 479 -27.81 4.93 30.09
N LYS A 480 -28.26 4.45 31.26
CA LYS A 480 -29.69 4.32 31.58
C LYS A 480 -30.44 5.66 31.65
N SER A 481 -29.72 6.77 31.78
CA SER A 481 -30.29 8.13 31.78
C SER A 481 -30.38 8.74 30.37
N GLY A 482 -29.85 8.06 29.37
CA GLY A 482 -29.73 8.59 28.00
C GLY A 482 -28.51 9.50 27.80
N SER A 483 -27.55 9.51 28.73
CA SER A 483 -26.32 10.30 28.60
C SER A 483 -25.31 9.56 27.71
N LEU A 484 -24.74 10.27 26.73
CA LEU A 484 -23.72 9.71 25.83
C LEU A 484 -22.41 9.47 26.59
N LEU A 485 -21.99 8.21 26.66
CA LEU A 485 -20.75 7.78 27.31
C LEU A 485 -19.56 7.78 26.33
N GLN A 486 -19.74 7.17 25.15
CA GLN A 486 -18.68 7.01 24.16
C GLN A 486 -19.24 6.98 22.74
N THR A 487 -18.40 7.38 21.78
CA THR A 487 -18.63 7.20 20.35
C THR A 487 -17.47 6.41 19.76
N ASP A 488 -17.79 5.29 19.12
CA ASP A 488 -16.85 4.48 18.36
C ASP A 488 -17.19 4.51 16.88
N SER A 489 -16.18 4.47 16.03
CA SER A 489 -16.35 4.39 14.58
C SER A 489 -15.47 3.31 13.98
N SER A 490 -16.02 2.57 13.03
CA SER A 490 -15.25 1.65 12.19
C SER A 490 -15.63 1.88 10.73
N ILE A 491 -14.69 1.63 9.84
CA ILE A 491 -14.93 1.61 8.40
C ILE A 491 -14.43 0.26 7.91
N VAL A 492 -15.34 -0.53 7.35
CA VAL A 492 -15.07 -1.88 6.86
C VAL A 492 -15.31 -1.95 5.36
N GLY A 493 -14.48 -2.73 4.67
CA GLY A 493 -14.64 -3.02 3.24
C GLY A 493 -15.31 -4.37 3.03
N GLN A 494 -15.64 -4.64 1.78
CA GLN A 494 -16.03 -5.97 1.34
C GLN A 494 -14.89 -6.97 1.58
N ARG A 495 -15.22 -8.20 1.99
CA ARG A 495 -14.26 -9.33 2.03
C ARG A 495 -14.27 -10.14 0.74
N PRO A 496 -13.14 -10.74 0.34
CA PRO A 496 -13.10 -11.74 -0.72
C PRO A 496 -14.09 -12.90 -0.48
N GLU A 497 -14.47 -13.59 -1.56
CA GLU A 497 -15.21 -14.87 -1.50
C GLU A 497 -16.58 -14.83 -0.79
N ASN A 498 -17.22 -13.66 -0.73
CA ASN A 498 -18.50 -13.45 -0.05
C ASN A 498 -18.46 -13.78 1.45
N GLY A 499 -17.29 -13.71 2.09
CA GLY A 499 -17.17 -13.87 3.53
C GLY A 499 -17.96 -12.81 4.29
N ARG A 500 -18.48 -13.17 5.47
CA ARG A 500 -19.13 -12.21 6.37
C ARG A 500 -18.13 -11.17 6.87
N VAL A 501 -18.54 -9.92 6.94
CA VAL A 501 -17.73 -8.78 7.39
C VAL A 501 -17.99 -8.53 8.86
N PRO A 502 -17.01 -8.76 9.76
CA PRO A 502 -17.14 -8.45 11.17
C PRO A 502 -16.82 -6.98 11.46
N ALA A 503 -17.47 -6.42 12.47
CA ALA A 503 -17.17 -5.13 13.06
C ALA A 503 -17.40 -5.19 14.58
N LEU A 504 -16.29 -5.18 15.33
CA LEU A 504 -16.29 -5.26 16.79
C LEU A 504 -16.37 -3.87 17.44
N VAL A 505 -17.22 -3.73 18.46
CA VAL A 505 -17.36 -2.53 19.30
C VAL A 505 -17.15 -2.92 20.76
N ARG A 506 -16.22 -2.27 21.45
CA ARG A 506 -16.02 -2.47 22.89
C ARG A 506 -17.00 -1.63 23.68
N LEU A 507 -17.75 -2.26 24.57
CA LEU A 507 -18.77 -1.59 25.37
C LEU A 507 -18.13 -0.97 26.61
N VAL A 508 -18.36 0.33 26.81
CA VAL A 508 -17.92 1.00 28.04
C VAL A 508 -18.78 0.58 29.22
N GLN A 509 -18.21 0.70 30.42
CA GLN A 509 -18.95 0.41 31.64
C GLN A 509 -20.18 1.31 31.73
N HIS A 510 -21.30 0.75 32.15
CA HIS A 510 -22.61 1.41 32.29
C HIS A 510 -23.36 1.69 30.98
N THR A 511 -22.86 1.26 29.82
CA THR A 511 -23.67 1.27 28.60
C THR A 511 -24.90 0.38 28.77
N SER A 512 -26.08 0.95 28.57
CA SER A 512 -27.36 0.21 28.56
C SER A 512 -28.06 0.27 27.21
N VAL A 513 -27.77 1.28 26.40
CA VAL A 513 -28.35 1.45 25.06
C VAL A 513 -27.25 1.74 24.07
N LEU A 514 -27.31 1.09 22.92
CA LEU A 514 -26.42 1.32 21.81
C LEU A 514 -27.20 1.81 20.59
N GLN A 515 -26.84 2.97 20.06
CA GLN A 515 -27.35 3.41 18.77
C GLN A 515 -26.29 3.19 17.70
N LEU A 516 -26.59 2.32 16.74
CA LEU A 516 -25.72 2.07 15.59
C LEU A 516 -26.23 2.89 14.40
N ASN A 517 -25.31 3.63 13.79
CA ASN A 517 -25.54 4.36 12.55
C ASN A 517 -24.64 3.79 11.46
N TRP A 518 -25.23 3.26 10.39
CA TRP A 518 -24.49 2.78 9.23
C TRP A 518 -24.67 3.70 8.04
N SER A 519 -23.57 4.02 7.37
CA SER A 519 -23.59 4.76 6.13
C SER A 519 -22.49 4.28 5.19
N ASN A 520 -22.64 4.55 3.90
CA ASN A 520 -21.49 4.57 3.02
C ASN A 520 -20.48 5.62 3.56
N ALA A 521 -19.23 5.20 3.69
CA ALA A 521 -18.18 5.97 4.36
C ALA A 521 -17.72 7.19 3.54
N TYR A 522 -17.81 7.10 2.20
CA TYR A 522 -17.18 8.05 1.29
C TYR A 522 -18.11 8.62 0.22
N HIS A 523 -19.28 8.01 0.01
CA HIS A 523 -20.24 8.44 -1.02
C HIS A 523 -21.66 8.46 -0.48
N ASP A 524 -22.57 9.08 -1.24
CA ASP A 524 -24.01 9.04 -0.96
C ASP A 524 -24.71 7.84 -1.64
N SER A 525 -23.98 7.06 -2.44
CA SER A 525 -24.52 5.87 -3.10
C SER A 525 -24.89 4.78 -2.09
N PRO A 526 -25.99 4.06 -2.30
CA PRO A 526 -26.45 3.04 -1.36
C PRO A 526 -25.53 1.82 -1.37
N ILE A 527 -25.13 1.38 -0.17
CA ILE A 527 -24.57 0.07 0.10
C ILE A 527 -25.68 -0.81 0.68
N ARG A 528 -25.74 -2.05 0.24
CA ARG A 528 -26.73 -3.04 0.58
C ARG A 528 -26.03 -4.21 1.25
N ILE A 529 -26.48 -4.54 2.45
CA ILE A 529 -25.98 -5.67 3.25
C ILE A 529 -27.14 -6.56 3.67
N VAL A 530 -26.85 -7.83 3.90
CA VAL A 530 -27.83 -8.87 4.28
C VAL A 530 -27.29 -9.70 5.44
N ASP A 531 -28.15 -10.51 6.05
CA ASP A 531 -27.81 -11.42 7.15
C ASP A 531 -27.06 -10.73 8.28
N VAL A 532 -27.57 -9.57 8.72
CA VAL A 532 -26.93 -8.77 9.77
C VAL A 532 -27.23 -9.39 11.13
N ASP A 533 -26.19 -9.92 11.77
CA ASP A 533 -26.26 -10.53 13.10
C ASP A 533 -25.47 -9.66 14.09
N ALA A 534 -26.06 -9.44 15.26
CA ALA A 534 -25.48 -8.73 16.40
C ALA A 534 -25.25 -9.70 17.55
N SER A 535 -24.00 -9.99 17.88
CA SER A 535 -23.60 -10.87 18.97
C SER A 535 -23.04 -10.08 20.14
N PHE A 536 -23.72 -10.10 21.29
CA PHE A 536 -23.21 -9.51 22.52
C PHE A 536 -22.32 -10.54 23.23
N LEU A 537 -21.04 -10.18 23.41
CA LEU A 537 -20.02 -11.07 23.95
C LEU A 537 -19.68 -10.65 25.38
N GLY A 538 -19.59 -11.64 26.26
CA GLY A 538 -19.23 -11.49 27.67
C GLY A 538 -17.75 -11.75 27.93
N ARG A 539 -17.45 -12.08 29.18
CA ARG A 539 -16.14 -12.57 29.64
C ARG A 539 -16.38 -13.77 30.53
N GLU A 540 -15.41 -14.68 30.57
CA GLU A 540 -15.43 -15.76 31.56
C GLU A 540 -15.27 -15.18 32.97
N GLU A 541 -15.89 -15.85 33.95
CA GLU A 541 -15.76 -15.45 35.35
C GLU A 541 -14.29 -15.52 35.77
N GLY A 542 -13.75 -14.42 36.31
CA GLY A 542 -12.34 -14.32 36.69
C GLY A 542 -11.39 -13.82 35.60
N GLN A 543 -11.85 -13.60 34.37
CA GLN A 543 -11.02 -12.98 33.33
C GLN A 543 -10.80 -11.49 33.62
N LEU A 544 -9.61 -11.15 34.13
CA LEU A 544 -9.25 -9.78 34.53
C LEU A 544 -8.82 -8.87 33.38
N VAL A 545 -8.39 -9.45 32.26
CA VAL A 545 -7.82 -8.72 31.13
C VAL A 545 -8.70 -8.94 29.90
N ASP A 546 -9.16 -7.83 29.31
CA ASP A 546 -9.89 -7.87 28.04
C ASP A 546 -9.04 -8.54 26.95
N PRO A 547 -9.64 -9.31 26.04
CA PRO A 547 -8.92 -9.78 24.87
C PRO A 547 -8.58 -8.59 23.96
N PRO A 548 -7.49 -8.67 23.16
CA PRO A 548 -7.22 -7.70 22.12
C PRO A 548 -8.39 -7.63 21.13
N ILE A 549 -8.65 -6.47 20.51
CA ILE A 549 -9.74 -6.31 19.54
C ILE A 549 -9.40 -6.76 18.11
N SER A 550 -8.15 -7.15 17.85
CA SER A 550 -7.66 -7.44 16.50
C SER A 550 -6.36 -8.26 16.51
N SER A 551 -5.85 -8.61 15.33
CA SER A 551 -4.57 -9.31 15.09
C SER A 551 -3.76 -8.53 14.05
N VAL A 552 -2.43 -8.69 14.05
CA VAL A 552 -1.45 -8.03 13.16
C VAL A 552 -1.38 -6.50 13.31
N GLY A 553 -2.51 -5.81 13.42
CA GLY A 553 -2.58 -4.36 13.52
C GLY A 553 -3.94 -3.86 13.97
N LEU A 554 -4.14 -2.55 13.85
CA LEU A 554 -5.37 -1.85 14.17
C LEU A 554 -5.71 -0.86 13.06
N VAL A 555 -7.00 -0.67 12.82
CA VAL A 555 -7.51 0.22 11.78
C VAL A 555 -8.30 1.36 12.44
N PHE A 556 -7.99 2.61 12.11
CA PHE A 556 -8.79 3.77 12.57
C PHE A 556 -9.66 4.33 11.45
N ALA A 557 -10.93 4.58 11.74
CA ALA A 557 -11.82 5.33 10.85
C ALA A 557 -11.53 6.83 10.92
N ASP A 558 -11.27 7.34 12.13
CA ASP A 558 -11.02 8.75 12.39
C ASP A 558 -9.67 8.94 13.11
N PRO A 559 -8.84 9.93 12.73
CA PRO A 559 -7.54 10.18 13.37
C PRO A 559 -7.60 10.46 14.88
N CYS A 560 -8.76 10.83 15.43
CA CYS A 560 -8.93 11.00 16.87
C CYS A 560 -8.98 9.67 17.65
N GLN A 561 -9.13 8.53 16.98
CA GLN A 561 -9.09 7.20 17.59
C GLN A 561 -7.66 6.69 17.81
N VAL A 562 -6.66 7.28 17.12
CA VAL A 562 -5.27 6.81 17.21
C VAL A 562 -4.78 6.70 18.65
N PRO A 563 -5.04 7.64 19.57
CA PRO A 563 -4.59 7.51 20.95
C PRO A 563 -5.21 6.32 21.71
N SER A 564 -6.50 6.02 21.53
CA SER A 564 -7.11 4.85 22.17
C SER A 564 -6.60 3.55 21.56
N LEU A 565 -6.46 3.47 20.24
CA LEU A 565 -5.90 2.30 19.56
C LEU A 565 -4.42 2.07 19.92
N LEU A 566 -3.64 3.12 20.13
CA LEU A 566 -2.27 2.95 20.60
C LEU A 566 -2.23 2.41 22.03
N ARG A 567 -3.13 2.85 22.92
CA ARG A 567 -3.24 2.29 24.27
C ARG A 567 -3.65 0.81 24.25
N GLU A 568 -4.59 0.45 23.38
CA GLU A 568 -4.99 -0.94 23.13
C GLU A 568 -3.79 -1.79 22.70
N MET A 569 -3.04 -1.34 21.69
CA MET A 569 -1.88 -2.06 21.19
C MET A 569 -0.73 -2.13 22.22
N VAL A 570 -0.53 -1.09 23.03
CA VAL A 570 0.46 -1.11 24.12
C VAL A 570 0.04 -2.09 25.21
N ARG A 571 -1.25 -2.13 25.58
CA ARG A 571 -1.78 -3.05 26.59
C ARG A 571 -1.67 -4.51 26.15
N HIS A 572 -1.93 -4.80 24.87
CA HIS A 572 -1.93 -6.16 24.31
C HIS A 572 -0.74 -6.41 23.38
N TYR A 573 0.41 -5.77 23.64
CA TYR A 573 1.53 -5.75 22.69
C TYR A 573 2.05 -7.14 22.33
N SER A 574 2.16 -8.05 23.31
CA SER A 574 2.63 -9.42 23.08
C SER A 574 1.78 -10.17 22.04
N HIS A 575 0.46 -10.01 22.09
CA HIS A 575 -0.47 -10.58 21.11
C HIS A 575 -0.26 -10.00 19.70
N TYR A 576 -0.22 -8.67 19.59
CA TYR A 576 -0.02 -8.01 18.30
C TYR A 576 1.34 -8.33 17.69
N ARG A 577 2.39 -8.41 18.52
CA ARG A 577 3.73 -8.81 18.08
C ARG A 577 3.75 -10.25 17.58
N LYS A 578 3.13 -11.18 18.32
CA LYS A 578 3.06 -12.59 17.92
C LYS A 578 2.36 -12.73 16.56
N THR A 579 1.15 -12.21 16.44
CA THR A 579 0.35 -12.32 15.22
C THR A 579 0.99 -11.60 14.03
N ALA A 580 1.62 -10.42 14.23
CA ALA A 580 2.35 -9.74 13.15
C ALA A 580 3.58 -10.52 12.67
N ARG A 581 4.26 -11.26 13.55
CA ARG A 581 5.39 -12.13 13.17
C ARG A 581 4.94 -13.34 12.36
N GLU A 582 3.87 -14.00 12.78
CA GLU A 582 3.26 -15.11 12.03
C GLU A 582 2.85 -14.63 10.62
N PHE A 583 2.19 -13.47 10.54
CA PHE A 583 1.84 -12.83 9.28
C PHE A 583 3.05 -12.47 8.41
N SER A 584 4.18 -12.10 9.02
CA SER A 584 5.36 -11.61 8.30
C SER A 584 5.98 -12.64 7.34
N ASP A 585 5.78 -13.94 7.59
CA ASP A 585 6.41 -15.00 6.80
C ASP A 585 5.84 -15.07 5.39
N SER A 586 4.51 -15.22 5.27
CA SER A 586 3.81 -15.19 3.98
C SER A 586 3.95 -13.83 3.31
N TRP A 587 3.94 -12.74 4.10
CA TRP A 587 4.11 -11.39 3.58
C TRP A 587 5.49 -11.18 2.93
N ARG A 588 6.58 -11.68 3.54
CA ARG A 588 7.93 -11.63 2.95
C ARG A 588 8.05 -12.46 1.70
N GLU A 589 7.36 -13.60 1.63
CA GLU A 589 7.36 -14.45 0.45
C GLU A 589 6.77 -13.71 -0.76
N ILE A 590 5.61 -13.07 -0.59
CA ILE A 590 4.96 -12.28 -1.65
C ILE A 590 5.86 -11.12 -2.13
N HIS A 591 6.54 -10.46 -1.19
CA HIS A 591 7.38 -9.29 -1.46
C HIS A 591 8.87 -9.63 -1.68
N SER A 592 9.21 -10.91 -1.81
CA SER A 592 10.58 -11.35 -2.08
C SER A 592 11.02 -10.89 -3.46
N PRO A 593 12.18 -10.20 -3.61
CA PRO A 593 12.67 -9.76 -4.91
C PRO A 593 12.76 -10.89 -5.95
N GLN A 594 13.14 -12.10 -5.50
CA GLN A 594 13.20 -13.29 -6.34
C GLN A 594 11.81 -13.69 -6.84
N ASN A 595 10.80 -13.73 -5.97
CA ASN A 595 9.44 -14.08 -6.38
C ASN A 595 8.81 -13.02 -7.29
N VAL A 596 9.07 -11.74 -7.00
CA VAL A 596 8.65 -10.61 -7.85
C VAL A 596 9.25 -10.75 -9.25
N LEU A 597 10.56 -11.01 -9.34
CA LEU A 597 11.25 -11.23 -10.62
C LEU A 597 10.72 -12.47 -11.34
N MET A 598 10.63 -13.62 -10.66
CA MET A 598 10.17 -14.86 -11.28
C MET A 598 8.76 -14.72 -11.84
N ARG A 599 7.86 -14.05 -11.10
CA ARG A 599 6.52 -13.74 -11.61
C ARG A 599 6.56 -12.86 -12.87
N MET A 600 7.43 -11.84 -12.92
CA MET A 600 7.62 -11.05 -14.15
C MET A 600 8.06 -11.93 -15.32
N LEU A 601 9.08 -12.77 -15.12
CA LEU A 601 9.64 -13.61 -16.18
C LEU A 601 8.66 -14.69 -16.66
N GLU A 602 7.98 -15.37 -15.74
CA GLU A 602 6.96 -16.39 -16.07
C GLU A 602 5.79 -15.79 -16.85
N GLU A 603 5.31 -14.61 -16.45
CA GLU A 603 4.23 -13.92 -17.17
C GLU A 603 4.67 -13.50 -18.57
N ALA A 604 5.92 -13.06 -18.75
CA ALA A 604 6.49 -12.76 -20.06
C ALA A 604 6.55 -14.01 -20.95
N ASP A 605 7.06 -15.12 -20.44
CA ASP A 605 7.18 -16.38 -21.18
C ASP A 605 5.82 -16.94 -21.60
N LEU A 606 4.79 -16.77 -20.75
CA LEU A 606 3.41 -17.15 -21.10
C LEU A 606 2.86 -16.30 -22.26
N LEU A 607 3.19 -15.01 -22.31
CA LEU A 607 2.79 -14.14 -23.42
C LEU A 607 3.55 -14.49 -24.71
N GLU A 608 4.78 -14.97 -24.63
CA GLU A 608 5.57 -15.39 -25.79
C GLU A 608 5.10 -16.71 -26.38
N LYS A 609 4.67 -17.66 -25.53
CA LYS A 609 4.18 -18.97 -25.94
C LYS A 609 2.69 -18.98 -26.31
N GLY A 610 1.91 -17.99 -25.85
CA GLY A 610 0.49 -17.88 -26.11
C GLY A 610 0.18 -17.47 -27.57
N PRO A 611 -1.03 -17.76 -28.08
CA PRO A 611 -1.47 -17.28 -29.39
C PRO A 611 -1.41 -15.74 -29.43
N ARG A 612 -0.70 -15.19 -30.43
CA ARG A 612 -0.44 -13.74 -30.58
C ARG A 612 -1.69 -12.90 -30.87
N ASN A 613 -2.86 -13.52 -31.03
CA ASN A 613 -4.09 -12.79 -31.29
C ASN A 613 -4.60 -12.14 -29.99
N PHE A 614 -4.38 -10.82 -29.88
CA PHE A 614 -4.88 -9.97 -28.79
C PHE A 614 -6.38 -10.12 -28.51
N SER A 615 -7.17 -10.58 -29.49
CA SER A 615 -8.61 -10.84 -29.34
C SER A 615 -8.94 -12.13 -28.58
N GLU A 616 -8.08 -13.16 -28.58
CA GLU A 616 -8.37 -14.47 -27.97
C GLU A 616 -7.91 -14.58 -26.51
N VAL A 617 -6.89 -13.80 -26.11
CA VAL A 617 -6.32 -13.80 -24.74
C VAL A 617 -7.33 -13.32 -23.68
N HIS A 618 -8.31 -12.51 -24.06
CA HIS A 618 -9.37 -12.05 -23.16
C HIS A 618 -10.26 -13.19 -22.64
N HIS A 619 -10.40 -14.30 -23.37
CA HIS A 619 -11.19 -15.45 -22.93
C HIS A 619 -10.38 -16.43 -22.05
N ALA A 620 -9.13 -16.72 -22.40
CA ALA A 620 -8.33 -17.72 -21.69
C ALA A 620 -7.92 -17.27 -20.26
N THR A 621 -7.69 -15.97 -20.05
CA THR A 621 -7.19 -15.48 -18.76
C THR A 621 -8.25 -15.39 -17.66
N ALA A 622 -9.55 -15.36 -18.04
CA ALA A 622 -10.66 -15.41 -17.08
C ALA A 622 -10.76 -16.78 -16.40
N GLN A 623 -10.39 -17.87 -17.09
CA GLN A 623 -10.44 -19.23 -16.56
C GLN A 623 -9.30 -19.53 -15.56
N LEU A 624 -8.09 -19.01 -15.80
CA LEU A 624 -6.94 -19.20 -14.89
C LEU A 624 -7.07 -18.46 -13.56
N SER A 625 -7.76 -17.32 -13.54
CA SER A 625 -8.01 -16.56 -12.30
C SER A 625 -9.05 -17.26 -11.40
N GLN A 626 -9.98 -18.02 -11.99
CA GLN A 626 -10.95 -18.84 -11.25
C GLN A 626 -10.32 -20.12 -10.66
N GLN A 627 -9.24 -20.65 -11.25
CA GLN A 627 -8.57 -21.85 -10.73
C GLN A 627 -7.65 -21.57 -9.53
N LYS A 628 -7.05 -20.38 -9.41
CA LYS A 628 -6.20 -20.01 -8.25
C LYS A 628 -6.97 -19.75 -6.95
N ALA A 629 -8.29 -19.53 -7.01
CA ALA A 629 -9.14 -19.36 -5.82
C ALA A 629 -9.50 -20.71 -5.13
N VAL A 630 -9.12 -21.86 -5.69
CA VAL A 630 -9.55 -23.18 -5.20
C VAL A 630 -8.44 -23.91 -4.40
N THR A 631 -7.24 -23.35 -4.27
CA THR A 631 -6.06 -24.08 -3.73
C THR A 631 -5.57 -23.66 -2.34
N VAL A 632 -6.39 -23.00 -1.53
CA VAL A 632 -6.13 -22.83 -0.08
C VAL A 632 -7.30 -23.43 0.70
N GLY A 633 -7.25 -24.75 0.92
CA GLY A 633 -8.22 -25.45 1.75
C GLY A 633 -7.87 -25.35 3.24
N PRO A 634 -8.84 -25.29 4.15
CA PRO A 634 -8.59 -25.29 5.58
C PRO A 634 -8.18 -26.70 6.03
N GLY A 635 -7.00 -26.81 6.63
CA GLY A 635 -6.58 -28.02 7.32
C GLY A 635 -7.28 -28.13 8.67
N CYS A 636 -8.46 -28.76 8.71
CA CYS A 636 -9.01 -29.31 9.94
C CYS A 636 -8.35 -30.66 10.22
N GLY A 637 -7.65 -30.74 11.35
CA GLY A 637 -7.22 -32.01 11.95
C GLY A 637 -8.31 -32.51 12.89
N ASP A 638 -8.94 -33.62 12.54
CA ASP A 638 -9.65 -34.48 13.49
C ASP A 638 -8.65 -35.48 14.07
N VAL A 639 -8.51 -35.49 15.39
CA VAL A 639 -7.92 -36.59 16.15
C VAL A 639 -8.96 -37.05 17.15
N ALA A 640 -9.43 -38.28 16.96
CA ALA A 640 -9.98 -39.15 17.99
C ALA A 640 -8.91 -40.16 18.40
#